data_AF-A0AAE8MC83-F1
#
_entry.id   AF-A0AAE8MC83-F1
#
_cell.length_a   1.000
_cell.length_b   1.000
_cell.length_c   1.000
_cell.angle_alpha   90.00
_cell.angle_beta   90.00
_cell.angle_gamma   90.00
#
_symmetry.space_group_name_H-M   'P 1'
#
loop_
_entity.id
_entity.type
_entity.pdbx_description
1 polymer ?
#
loop_
_entity_poly.entity_id
_entity_poly.type
_entity_poly.pdbx_seq_one_letter_code
_entity_poly.pdbx_strand_id
1 'polypeptide(L)'
;MSMIRPATYCKLSNVLLACLSFALFFLQVATCLAVDHLPKDALDNFIKRSDDSGSGDVYDLGVGKADITGPVVELNLMGYAELSQKGTGLRQRLYSRAFIIGNPDEPEARFVYLVLDTQSGDTAIRRGILEGIAALGSEYAVYTADNVGITGTHSHAGPAGWNNYLMPQISALGLNQQSYQAVVDGAVLSVKRAHEKLSKGRLSVGKIRVDDVTINRSLYAYQKNPESERQKYEDEVDKELTMLMFKREEDKKVTGVLTWHSIHGTSLHMNNTLVSGDNKGVSAYLLENAMQGTEGASEDFVAGFSQAAVADTTPNVEGAWCEDGSGEKCDFKDSTCGGKTESCHGRGPFWGLDDGGTKSCWEIGRRVFNQAAKLYHQMQDGDGVAVSGNSVLGYHSFHNMANYTFQLPNGKTAKTCSAAFGYSFAAGTTDGPGYFDFKQADSGDPDASPLWAVVSKFLRNPTKEQVACQSPKPILIDAGEITLPYAWAPNIVDVQMLRVGNLFIIVSAPELTTMSSRRWRKSISDEIEGRGGLDSGVKPIVVAGGPGNTYAHYVTTPEEYDAQRYEGGSTIHGRHSLDAYINLTSTYLGYLLGEKDSKKPPTGPAAPDNRKNSISLVTGVVYDNPKAGTKFGDIIKDVAKSKFKVGDTINATFVGANPRNNLRLESTYVVVEKKDGSKWTQVRTDDDWDLVFEWKRLDGLLGSSEVHVSWETGWQDAKAVPAGTYRLSYYGDSKAPITGKITGFTGRSSSFDIV
;
A
#
# COMPACT_ATOMS: atom_id res chain seq x y z
N MET A 1 28.21 -25.74 72.66
CA MET A 1 29.61 -26.21 72.72
C MET A 1 30.04 -26.47 71.27
N SER A 2 30.77 -25.56 70.63
CA SER A 2 32.25 -25.48 70.65
C SER A 2 32.82 -26.57 69.71
N MET A 3 33.69 -26.35 68.71
CA MET A 3 34.64 -25.26 68.45
C MET A 3 35.34 -25.51 67.07
N ILE A 4 35.95 -24.45 66.51
CA ILE A 4 37.19 -24.42 65.66
C ILE A 4 37.09 -24.59 64.11
N ARG A 5 37.24 -23.44 63.42
CA ARG A 5 38.06 -23.19 62.19
C ARG A 5 39.53 -22.94 62.63
N PRO A 6 40.63 -22.98 61.79
CA PRO A 6 40.72 -22.28 60.49
C PRO A 6 41.75 -22.73 59.41
N ALA A 7 41.66 -22.04 58.25
CA ALA A 7 42.68 -21.66 57.24
C ALA A 7 43.46 -22.77 56.48
N THR A 8 43.73 -22.72 55.17
CA THR A 8 44.29 -21.61 54.35
C THR A 8 44.22 -22.05 52.88
N TYR A 9 43.67 -21.26 51.94
CA TYR A 9 44.04 -21.22 50.49
C TYR A 9 43.13 -20.21 49.78
N CYS A 10 43.41 -18.92 49.94
CA CYS A 10 42.84 -17.88 49.09
C CYS A 10 43.76 -16.66 49.13
N LYS A 11 44.90 -16.74 48.42
CA LYS A 11 45.81 -15.60 48.22
C LYS A 11 46.77 -15.71 47.01
N LEU A 12 46.45 -16.51 46.00
CA LEU A 12 47.22 -16.52 44.73
C LEU A 12 46.44 -16.12 43.46
N SER A 13 45.11 -15.98 43.52
CA SER A 13 44.32 -15.63 42.32
C SER A 13 44.20 -14.12 42.04
N ASN A 14 44.45 -13.26 43.04
CA ASN A 14 44.23 -11.82 42.90
C ASN A 14 45.50 -11.01 42.58
N VAL A 15 46.68 -11.67 42.53
CA VAL A 15 47.93 -11.01 42.12
C VAL A 15 48.20 -11.22 40.62
N LEU A 16 47.75 -12.34 40.03
CA LEU A 16 47.92 -12.59 38.59
C LEU A 16 46.98 -11.73 37.71
N LEU A 17 45.77 -11.40 38.19
CA LEU A 17 44.83 -10.55 37.45
C LEU A 17 45.17 -9.05 37.48
N ALA A 18 45.95 -8.61 38.47
CA ALA A 18 46.38 -7.21 38.61
C ALA A 18 47.64 -6.88 37.80
N CYS A 19 48.48 -7.86 37.47
CA CYS A 19 49.68 -7.66 36.65
C CYS A 19 49.39 -7.66 35.14
N LEU A 20 48.29 -8.27 34.68
CA LEU A 20 47.90 -8.30 33.26
C LEU A 20 47.15 -7.03 32.81
N SER A 21 46.54 -6.29 33.73
CA SER A 21 45.84 -5.03 33.44
C SER A 21 46.77 -3.80 33.44
N PHE A 22 48.00 -3.91 33.96
CA PHE A 22 48.98 -2.81 33.95
C PHE A 22 49.91 -2.81 32.72
N ALA A 23 50.06 -3.96 32.03
CA ALA A 23 50.93 -4.09 30.86
C ALA A 23 50.29 -3.65 29.53
N LEU A 24 48.95 -3.65 29.42
CA LEU A 24 48.26 -3.12 28.23
C LEU A 24 48.13 -1.58 28.24
N PHE A 25 48.23 -0.93 29.40
CA PHE A 25 48.08 0.52 29.51
C PHE A 25 49.32 1.30 29.03
N PHE A 26 50.51 0.69 29.04
CA PHE A 26 51.74 1.33 28.55
C PHE A 26 52.03 1.13 27.06
N LEU A 27 51.38 0.16 26.41
CA LEU A 27 51.55 -0.06 24.96
C LEU A 27 50.72 0.92 24.10
N GLN A 28 49.75 1.63 24.69
CA GLN A 28 48.97 2.69 24.01
C GLN A 28 49.52 4.11 24.20
N VAL A 29 50.52 4.31 25.07
CA VAL A 29 51.07 5.66 25.34
C VAL A 29 52.44 5.87 24.66
N ALA A 30 53.09 4.82 24.15
CA ALA A 30 54.41 4.89 23.52
C ALA A 30 54.39 5.07 21.98
N THR A 31 53.23 5.19 21.34
CA THR A 31 53.11 5.56 19.91
C THR A 31 52.80 7.04 19.68
N CYS A 32 52.76 7.85 20.75
CA CYS A 32 52.51 9.30 20.66
C CYS A 32 53.78 10.19 20.69
N LEU A 33 55.00 9.66 20.63
CA LEU A 33 56.22 10.47 20.62
C LEU A 33 57.30 9.93 19.68
N ALA A 34 57.08 10.10 18.38
CA ALA A 34 58.15 10.19 17.38
C ALA A 34 57.61 10.96 16.17
N VAL A 35 57.84 12.27 16.16
CA VAL A 35 57.65 13.13 14.99
C VAL A 35 59.00 13.21 14.29
N ASP A 36 59.07 12.74 13.05
CA ASP A 36 60.01 13.26 12.06
C ASP A 36 59.27 13.55 10.75
N HIS A 37 59.46 14.78 10.30
CA HIS A 37 58.99 15.51 9.12
C HIS A 37 58.19 14.79 8.01
N LEU A 38 56.91 15.17 7.88
CA LEU A 38 56.13 15.12 6.64
C LEU A 38 55.71 16.55 6.23
N PRO A 39 55.57 16.87 4.93
CA PRO A 39 55.36 18.23 4.45
C PRO A 39 53.97 18.75 4.84
N LYS A 40 53.91 19.98 5.37
CA LYS A 40 52.69 20.65 5.87
C LYS A 40 51.59 20.88 4.81
N ASP A 41 51.87 20.67 3.53
CA ASP A 41 50.92 20.95 2.44
C ASP A 41 49.91 19.79 2.17
N ALA A 42 50.09 18.63 2.84
CA ALA A 42 49.18 17.49 2.71
C ALA A 42 48.11 17.42 3.82
N LEU A 43 48.32 18.08 4.97
CA LEU A 43 47.41 18.00 6.12
C LEU A 43 46.32 19.09 6.07
N ASP A 44 46.64 20.28 5.55
CA ASP A 44 45.66 21.36 5.35
C ASP A 44 44.66 21.05 4.21
N ASN A 45 44.97 20.09 3.32
CA ASN A 45 44.04 19.59 2.31
C ASN A 45 43.15 18.43 2.79
N PHE A 46 43.49 17.80 3.93
CA PHE A 46 42.68 16.74 4.55
C PHE A 46 41.70 17.28 5.60
N ILE A 47 42.03 18.38 6.27
CA ILE A 47 41.17 19.00 7.30
C ILE A 47 40.17 20.00 6.68
N LYS A 48 40.31 20.34 5.40
CA LYS A 48 39.32 21.16 4.65
C LYS A 48 38.30 20.35 3.83
N ARG A 49 38.18 19.04 4.06
CA ARG A 49 37.23 18.18 3.32
C ARG A 49 36.31 17.30 4.19
N SER A 50 36.28 17.52 5.51
CA SER A 50 35.39 16.79 6.42
C SER A 50 34.17 17.57 6.91
N ASP A 51 34.04 18.86 6.57
CA ASP A 51 32.86 19.67 6.90
C ASP A 51 32.08 19.96 5.61
N ASP A 52 31.38 18.93 5.09
CA ASP A 52 30.03 19.03 4.47
C ASP A 52 29.57 17.70 3.82
N SER A 53 30.48 16.78 3.50
CA SER A 53 30.17 15.57 2.69
C SER A 53 29.40 14.45 3.41
N GLY A 54 29.17 14.57 4.72
CA GLY A 54 28.42 13.59 5.52
C GLY A 54 26.93 13.88 5.71
N SER A 55 26.44 15.06 5.28
CA SER A 55 25.08 15.54 5.60
C SER A 55 24.03 15.28 4.50
N GLY A 56 24.41 14.66 3.38
CA GLY A 56 23.57 14.54 2.18
C GLY A 56 23.42 15.87 1.42
N ASP A 57 22.54 15.91 0.43
CA ASP A 57 22.18 17.15 -0.27
C ASP A 57 20.86 17.75 0.27
N VAL A 58 20.67 19.04 -0.01
CA VAL A 58 19.44 19.77 0.33
C VAL A 58 18.46 19.69 -0.84
N TYR A 59 17.18 19.47 -0.53
CA TYR A 59 16.07 19.38 -1.46
C TYR A 59 14.92 20.29 -1.03
N ASP A 60 14.02 20.63 -1.95
CA ASP A 60 12.68 21.14 -1.62
C ASP A 60 11.76 19.96 -1.31
N LEU A 61 11.33 19.87 -0.05
CA LEU A 61 10.56 18.76 0.49
C LEU A 61 9.16 19.22 0.90
N GLY A 62 8.14 18.49 0.45
CA GLY A 62 6.75 18.74 0.82
C GLY A 62 6.02 17.44 1.09
N VAL A 63 5.20 17.41 2.14
CA VAL A 63 4.35 16.26 2.46
C VAL A 63 2.91 16.71 2.69
N GLY A 64 1.95 15.89 2.28
CA GLY A 64 0.53 16.22 2.39
C GLY A 64 -0.33 14.99 2.53
N LYS A 65 -1.44 15.11 3.26
CA LYS A 65 -2.43 14.05 3.48
C LYS A 65 -3.83 14.62 3.20
N ALA A 66 -4.70 13.86 2.57
CA ALA A 66 -6.10 14.22 2.38
C ALA A 66 -6.99 12.98 2.22
N ASP A 67 -8.25 13.09 2.63
CA ASP A 67 -9.26 12.05 2.61
C ASP A 67 -9.68 11.70 1.16
N ILE A 68 -9.69 10.41 0.85
CA ILE A 68 -10.14 9.84 -0.45
C ILE A 68 -11.29 8.85 -0.26
N THR A 69 -11.93 8.84 0.92
CA THR A 69 -12.97 7.87 1.28
C THR A 69 -14.20 8.03 0.39
N GLY A 70 -14.39 7.07 -0.52
CA GLY A 70 -15.57 6.99 -1.36
C GLY A 70 -16.83 6.53 -0.62
N PRO A 71 -17.87 6.09 -1.36
CA PRO A 71 -19.09 5.51 -0.80
C PRO A 71 -18.83 4.33 0.14
N VAL A 72 -19.22 4.44 1.40
CA VAL A 72 -18.99 3.38 2.40
C VAL A 72 -20.12 2.34 2.50
N VAL A 73 -21.18 2.49 1.68
CA VAL A 73 -22.31 1.55 1.65
C VAL A 73 -22.79 1.25 0.24
N GLU A 74 -23.45 0.11 0.06
CA GLU A 74 -24.19 -0.28 -1.17
C GLU A 74 -23.33 -0.30 -2.45
N LEU A 75 -22.00 -0.22 -2.32
CA LEU A 75 -21.02 -0.43 -3.38
C LEU A 75 -20.16 -1.62 -3.02
N ASN A 76 -19.75 -2.40 -4.02
CA ASN A 76 -18.77 -3.45 -3.83
C ASN A 76 -17.43 -2.86 -3.39
N LEU A 77 -16.71 -3.62 -2.57
CA LEU A 77 -15.32 -3.33 -2.25
C LEU A 77 -14.41 -3.84 -3.38
N MET A 78 -13.30 -3.15 -3.63
CA MET A 78 -12.36 -3.47 -4.70
C MET A 78 -11.29 -4.42 -4.19
N GLY A 79 -10.98 -5.47 -4.95
CA GLY A 79 -9.91 -6.42 -4.63
C GLY A 79 -10.34 -7.86 -4.88
N TYR A 80 -11.12 -8.43 -3.96
CA TYR A 80 -11.53 -9.85 -3.99
C TYR A 80 -12.46 -10.24 -5.15
N ALA A 81 -12.98 -9.27 -5.90
CA ALA A 81 -13.95 -9.47 -6.98
C ALA A 81 -15.24 -10.22 -6.53
N GLU A 82 -15.61 -10.08 -5.25
CA GLU A 82 -16.75 -10.75 -4.67
C GLU A 82 -18.02 -9.88 -4.74
N LEU A 83 -19.08 -10.40 -5.39
CA LEU A 83 -20.32 -9.65 -5.61
C LEU A 83 -21.12 -9.41 -4.32
N SER A 84 -21.00 -10.30 -3.33
CA SER A 84 -21.64 -10.14 -2.02
C SER A 84 -20.88 -9.20 -1.08
N GLN A 85 -19.61 -8.89 -1.35
CA GLN A 85 -18.78 -7.99 -0.55
C GLN A 85 -19.15 -6.53 -0.82
N LYS A 86 -20.32 -6.13 -0.31
CA LYS A 86 -20.85 -4.78 -0.42
C LYS A 86 -20.60 -4.01 0.87
N GLY A 87 -20.15 -2.77 0.74
CA GLY A 87 -19.97 -1.85 1.85
C GLY A 87 -21.20 -1.77 2.74
N THR A 88 -21.00 -1.83 4.04
CA THR A 88 -22.02 -1.62 5.08
C THR A 88 -21.62 -0.55 6.08
N GLY A 89 -20.49 0.12 5.89
CA GLY A 89 -19.98 1.05 6.88
C GLY A 89 -18.50 1.36 6.73
N LEU A 90 -17.96 1.99 7.76
CA LEU A 90 -16.60 2.52 7.83
C LEU A 90 -15.99 2.13 9.17
N ARG A 91 -14.79 1.53 9.12
CA ARG A 91 -13.94 1.33 10.29
C ARG A 91 -12.75 2.29 10.30
N GLN A 92 -12.25 2.66 9.12
CA GLN A 92 -11.14 3.60 8.99
C GLN A 92 -11.24 4.38 7.69
N ARG A 93 -11.10 5.70 7.76
CA ARG A 93 -10.97 6.58 6.59
C ARG A 93 -9.76 6.20 5.73
N LEU A 94 -9.89 6.44 4.44
CA LEU A 94 -8.87 6.20 3.42
C LEU A 94 -8.21 7.52 3.05
N TYR A 95 -6.89 7.54 2.88
CA TYR A 95 -6.17 8.78 2.55
C TYR A 95 -5.27 8.65 1.32
N SER A 96 -5.09 9.77 0.63
CA SER A 96 -3.94 10.04 -0.23
C SER A 96 -2.84 10.69 0.61
N ARG A 97 -1.61 10.17 0.49
CA ARG A 97 -0.39 10.74 1.07
C ARG A 97 0.58 11.10 -0.03
N ALA A 98 0.87 12.39 -0.16
CA ALA A 98 1.73 12.96 -1.20
C ALA A 98 3.11 13.30 -0.65
N PHE A 99 4.14 12.94 -1.41
CA PHE A 99 5.55 13.24 -1.12
C PHE A 99 6.15 13.97 -2.32
N ILE A 100 6.52 15.23 -2.11
CA ILE A 100 7.12 16.10 -3.12
C ILE A 100 8.60 16.26 -2.81
N ILE A 101 9.43 16.02 -3.82
CA ILE A 101 10.89 16.21 -3.77
C ILE A 101 11.28 17.04 -4.98
N GLY A 102 11.99 18.14 -4.75
CA GLY A 102 12.48 19.05 -5.77
C GLY A 102 13.94 19.46 -5.58
N ASN A 103 14.59 19.86 -6.66
CA ASN A 103 15.91 20.46 -6.63
C ASN A 103 15.79 21.95 -6.23
N PRO A 104 16.52 22.43 -5.20
CA PRO A 104 16.50 23.84 -4.79
C PRO A 104 16.88 24.83 -5.88
N ASP A 105 17.78 24.41 -6.78
CA ASP A 105 18.43 25.25 -7.78
C ASP A 105 17.74 25.16 -9.14
N GLU A 106 16.84 24.18 -9.31
CA GLU A 106 16.10 23.92 -10.54
C GLU A 106 14.61 23.71 -10.21
N PRO A 107 13.78 24.78 -10.17
CA PRO A 107 12.39 24.72 -9.70
C PRO A 107 11.50 23.73 -10.48
N GLU A 108 11.83 23.47 -11.75
CA GLU A 108 11.13 22.52 -12.62
C GLU A 108 11.53 21.05 -12.37
N ALA A 109 12.69 20.82 -11.75
CA ALA A 109 13.21 19.50 -11.42
C ALA A 109 12.59 19.01 -10.12
N ARG A 110 11.39 18.43 -10.24
CA ARG A 110 10.56 18.00 -9.11
C ARG A 110 9.80 16.74 -9.46
N PHE A 111 9.46 15.91 -8.48
CA PHE A 111 8.46 14.86 -8.63
C PHE A 111 7.52 14.75 -7.42
N VAL A 112 6.40 14.06 -7.63
CA VAL A 112 5.40 13.69 -6.64
C VAL A 112 5.27 12.17 -6.64
N TYR A 113 5.36 11.56 -5.46
CA TYR A 113 4.99 10.17 -5.23
C TYR A 113 3.75 10.11 -4.34
N LEU A 114 2.66 9.52 -4.84
CA LEU A 114 1.41 9.32 -4.10
C LEU A 114 1.28 7.89 -3.59
N VAL A 115 0.91 7.78 -2.32
CA VAL A 115 0.44 6.53 -1.69
C VAL A 115 -1.03 6.70 -1.36
N LEU A 116 -1.89 5.98 -2.08
CA LEU A 116 -3.34 6.01 -1.93
C LEU A 116 -3.80 4.78 -1.15
N ASP A 117 -4.64 4.94 -0.13
CA ASP A 117 -5.34 3.83 0.55
C ASP A 117 -6.43 3.21 -0.35
N THR A 118 -6.01 2.69 -1.49
CA THR A 118 -6.80 2.06 -2.56
C THR A 118 -6.14 0.76 -2.99
N GLN A 119 -6.87 -0.07 -3.74
CA GLN A 119 -6.33 -1.32 -4.28
C GLN A 119 -5.14 -1.08 -5.24
N SER A 120 -5.14 0.00 -6.02
CA SER A 120 -4.06 0.29 -6.96
C SER A 120 -4.09 1.75 -7.39
N GLY A 121 -3.02 2.22 -8.02
CA GLY A 121 -3.17 3.29 -9.02
C GLY A 121 -4.00 2.77 -10.22
N ASP A 122 -4.58 3.67 -11.02
CA ASP A 122 -5.27 3.27 -12.26
C ASP A 122 -5.32 4.43 -13.26
N THR A 123 -5.37 4.09 -14.56
CA THR A 123 -5.29 5.04 -15.67
C THR A 123 -6.35 6.14 -15.55
N ALA A 124 -7.57 5.82 -15.08
CA ALA A 124 -8.67 6.77 -14.98
C ALA A 124 -8.42 7.79 -13.87
N ILE A 125 -8.07 7.35 -12.66
CA ILE A 125 -7.78 8.27 -11.55
C ILE A 125 -6.49 9.04 -11.82
N ARG A 126 -5.47 8.44 -12.45
CA ARG A 126 -4.25 9.14 -12.86
C ARG A 126 -4.54 10.29 -13.80
N ARG A 127 -5.37 10.08 -14.82
CA ARG A 127 -5.81 11.16 -15.72
C ARG A 127 -6.54 12.26 -14.96
N GLY A 128 -7.50 11.89 -14.10
CA GLY A 128 -8.25 12.87 -13.29
C GLY A 128 -7.37 13.68 -12.35
N ILE A 129 -6.40 13.04 -11.71
CA ILE A 129 -5.45 13.70 -10.80
C ILE A 129 -4.55 14.67 -11.55
N LEU A 130 -4.00 14.27 -12.71
CA LEU A 130 -3.19 15.17 -13.53
C LEU A 130 -3.99 16.37 -14.05
N GLU A 131 -5.23 16.13 -14.52
CA GLU A 131 -6.16 17.19 -14.93
C GLU A 131 -6.50 18.13 -13.76
N GLY A 132 -6.76 17.57 -12.57
CA GLY A 132 -7.08 18.32 -11.36
C GLY A 132 -5.91 19.14 -10.82
N ILE A 133 -4.69 18.59 -10.83
CA ILE A 133 -3.48 19.33 -10.45
C ILE A 133 -3.24 20.49 -11.42
N ALA A 134 -3.35 20.25 -12.73
CA ALA A 134 -3.20 21.31 -13.73
C ALA A 134 -4.26 22.43 -13.56
N ALA A 135 -5.47 22.07 -13.13
CA ALA A 135 -6.56 23.03 -12.87
C ALA A 135 -6.34 23.91 -11.62
N LEU A 136 -5.40 23.57 -10.73
CA LEU A 136 -5.07 24.41 -9.57
C LEU A 136 -4.38 25.73 -9.93
N GLY A 137 -3.71 25.80 -11.09
CA GLY A 137 -3.06 27.01 -11.59
C GLY A 137 -1.63 26.80 -12.08
N SER A 138 -1.00 27.86 -12.58
CA SER A 138 0.33 27.80 -13.21
C SER A 138 1.45 27.37 -12.26
N GLU A 139 1.31 27.59 -10.96
CA GLU A 139 2.28 27.14 -9.94
C GLU A 139 2.37 25.59 -9.83
N TYR A 140 1.33 24.89 -10.28
CA TYR A 140 1.26 23.43 -10.31
C TYR A 140 1.62 22.83 -11.68
N ALA A 141 1.92 23.66 -12.69
CA ALA A 141 2.20 23.21 -14.06
C ALA A 141 3.46 22.33 -14.17
N VAL A 142 4.36 22.42 -13.18
CA VAL A 142 5.54 21.54 -13.06
C VAL A 142 5.15 20.06 -12.90
N TYR A 143 3.97 19.76 -12.38
CA TYR A 143 3.49 18.39 -12.17
C TYR A 143 2.81 17.85 -13.43
N THR A 144 3.49 16.93 -14.08
CA THR A 144 3.09 16.33 -15.36
C THR A 144 3.09 14.81 -15.25
N ALA A 145 2.74 14.12 -16.35
CA ALA A 145 2.79 12.66 -16.38
C ALA A 145 4.20 12.11 -16.05
N ASP A 146 5.26 12.85 -16.37
CA ASP A 146 6.65 12.40 -16.19
C ASP A 146 7.08 12.27 -14.74
N ASN A 147 6.54 13.13 -13.88
CA ASN A 147 7.03 13.30 -12.53
C ASN A 147 5.94 13.16 -11.46
N VAL A 148 4.72 12.76 -11.81
CA VAL A 148 3.72 12.32 -10.83
C VAL A 148 3.61 10.80 -10.93
N GLY A 149 3.90 10.09 -9.84
CA GLY A 149 3.68 8.65 -9.71
C GLY A 149 2.60 8.34 -8.68
N ILE A 150 1.68 7.44 -9.01
CA ILE A 150 0.49 7.18 -8.20
C ILE A 150 0.42 5.70 -7.86
N THR A 151 0.52 5.34 -6.59
CA THR A 151 0.51 3.95 -6.12
C THR A 151 -0.62 3.69 -5.14
N GLY A 152 -1.16 2.47 -5.14
CA GLY A 152 -2.08 2.01 -4.11
C GLY A 152 -1.35 1.28 -2.97
N THR A 153 -1.88 1.34 -1.75
CA THR A 153 -1.49 0.45 -0.64
C THR A 153 -1.98 -0.97 -0.85
N HIS A 154 -2.79 -1.21 -1.87
CA HIS A 154 -3.39 -2.49 -2.20
C HIS A 154 -4.32 -3.03 -1.10
N SER A 155 -5.08 -2.14 -0.46
CA SER A 155 -6.20 -2.53 0.41
C SER A 155 -7.33 -3.13 -0.42
N HIS A 156 -7.84 -4.29 0.02
CA HIS A 156 -9.01 -4.96 -0.53
C HIS A 156 -10.32 -4.57 0.19
N ALA A 157 -10.26 -3.55 1.06
CA ALA A 157 -11.38 -3.05 1.85
C ALA A 157 -11.76 -1.59 1.48
N GLY A 158 -11.39 -1.12 0.29
CA GLY A 158 -11.78 0.20 -0.23
C GLY A 158 -12.96 0.11 -1.22
N PRO A 159 -13.76 1.18 -1.40
CA PRO A 159 -14.86 1.17 -2.35
C PRO A 159 -14.37 1.05 -3.81
N ALA A 160 -15.11 0.30 -4.61
CA ALA A 160 -14.84 0.09 -6.03
C ALA A 160 -15.35 1.21 -6.94
N GLY A 161 -15.11 1.04 -8.25
CA GLY A 161 -15.75 1.82 -9.30
C GLY A 161 -14.96 3.04 -9.77
N TRP A 162 -13.63 2.97 -9.80
CA TRP A 162 -12.77 4.08 -10.26
C TRP A 162 -11.77 3.65 -11.35
N ASN A 163 -11.80 2.39 -11.78
CA ASN A 163 -10.88 1.84 -12.77
C ASN A 163 -11.25 2.22 -14.21
N ASN A 164 -10.27 2.26 -15.11
CA ASN A 164 -10.46 2.61 -16.52
C ASN A 164 -10.94 1.43 -17.39
N TYR A 165 -10.49 0.21 -17.11
CA TYR A 165 -10.75 -0.96 -17.96
C TYR A 165 -11.90 -1.79 -17.42
N LEU A 166 -12.60 -2.52 -18.30
CA LEU A 166 -13.82 -3.23 -17.89
C LEU A 166 -13.56 -4.36 -16.89
N MET A 167 -12.47 -5.11 -17.01
CA MET A 167 -12.23 -6.29 -16.15
C MET A 167 -12.35 -6.00 -14.64
N PRO A 168 -11.63 -5.02 -14.07
CA PRO A 168 -11.80 -4.65 -12.65
C PRO A 168 -13.16 -3.98 -12.34
N GLN A 169 -13.87 -3.46 -13.35
CA GLN A 169 -15.20 -2.87 -13.15
C GLN A 169 -16.33 -3.91 -13.03
N ILE A 170 -16.14 -5.17 -13.46
CA ILE A 170 -17.22 -6.17 -13.50
C ILE A 170 -17.80 -6.39 -12.10
N SER A 171 -16.95 -6.66 -11.10
CA SER A 171 -17.37 -6.85 -9.70
C SER A 171 -17.82 -5.54 -9.04
N ALA A 172 -17.30 -4.40 -9.52
CA ALA A 172 -17.74 -3.06 -9.10
C ALA A 172 -19.13 -2.67 -9.64
N LEU A 173 -19.69 -3.48 -10.56
CA LEU A 173 -20.88 -3.16 -11.33
C LEU A 173 -20.73 -1.86 -12.16
N GLY A 174 -19.50 -1.57 -12.60
CA GLY A 174 -19.16 -0.42 -13.42
C GLY A 174 -18.37 0.69 -12.72
N LEU A 175 -18.16 1.80 -13.43
CA LEU A 175 -17.57 3.01 -12.86
C LEU A 175 -18.60 3.74 -12.00
N ASN A 176 -18.20 4.18 -10.82
CA ASN A 176 -18.98 4.98 -9.91
C ASN A 176 -18.36 6.39 -9.79
N GLN A 177 -19.09 7.41 -10.26
CA GLN A 177 -18.58 8.78 -10.28
C GLN A 177 -18.23 9.31 -8.89
N GLN A 178 -18.95 8.91 -7.85
CA GLN A 178 -18.70 9.38 -6.49
C GLN A 178 -17.41 8.76 -5.91
N SER A 179 -17.16 7.46 -6.14
CA SER A 179 -15.88 6.83 -5.81
C SER A 179 -14.72 7.47 -6.58
N TYR A 180 -14.87 7.61 -7.89
CA TYR A 180 -13.86 8.22 -8.76
C TYR A 180 -13.49 9.63 -8.30
N GLN A 181 -14.49 10.48 -8.08
CA GLN A 181 -14.27 11.88 -7.74
C GLN A 181 -13.65 12.03 -6.34
N ALA A 182 -14.05 11.21 -5.36
CA ALA A 182 -13.45 11.23 -4.03
C ALA A 182 -11.94 10.96 -4.07
N VAL A 183 -11.52 9.96 -4.85
CA VAL A 183 -10.09 9.64 -5.03
C VAL A 183 -9.35 10.78 -5.73
N VAL A 184 -9.91 11.32 -6.81
CA VAL A 184 -9.28 12.43 -7.57
C VAL A 184 -9.15 13.68 -6.72
N ASP A 185 -10.23 14.15 -6.09
CA ASP A 185 -10.24 15.39 -5.32
C ASP A 185 -9.32 15.30 -4.10
N GLY A 186 -9.38 14.19 -3.35
CA GLY A 186 -8.51 13.97 -2.22
C GLY A 186 -7.03 13.87 -2.62
N ALA A 187 -6.72 13.16 -3.71
CA ALA A 187 -5.34 13.11 -4.21
C ALA A 187 -4.82 14.49 -4.64
N VAL A 188 -5.61 15.27 -5.39
CA VAL A 188 -5.26 16.65 -5.77
C VAL A 188 -5.06 17.53 -4.53
N LEU A 189 -5.93 17.41 -3.52
CA LEU A 189 -5.81 18.15 -2.26
C LEU A 189 -4.54 17.76 -1.48
N SER A 190 -4.16 16.48 -1.47
CA SER A 190 -2.91 16.04 -0.82
C SER A 190 -1.67 16.63 -1.51
N VAL A 191 -1.67 16.70 -2.85
CA VAL A 191 -0.59 17.34 -3.62
C VAL A 191 -0.54 18.84 -3.34
N LYS A 192 -1.70 19.49 -3.32
CA LYS A 192 -1.81 20.91 -2.96
C LYS A 192 -1.21 21.18 -1.58
N ARG A 193 -1.63 20.42 -0.57
CA ARG A 193 -1.12 20.53 0.81
C ARG A 193 0.39 20.30 0.89
N ALA A 194 0.93 19.35 0.12
CA ALA A 194 2.36 19.11 0.06
C ALA A 194 3.12 20.25 -0.61
N HIS A 195 2.58 20.80 -1.71
CA HIS A 195 3.19 21.90 -2.45
C HIS A 195 3.24 23.19 -1.64
N GLU A 196 2.13 23.56 -0.98
CA GLU A 196 2.01 24.75 -0.15
C GLU A 196 2.92 24.71 1.10
N LYS A 197 3.47 23.53 1.43
CA LYS A 197 4.37 23.30 2.57
C LYS A 197 5.81 22.96 2.14
N LEU A 198 6.17 23.18 0.87
CA LEU A 198 7.53 22.98 0.41
C LEU A 198 8.52 23.77 1.26
N SER A 199 9.54 23.08 1.76
CA SER A 199 10.59 23.65 2.58
C SER A 199 11.93 22.97 2.29
N LYS A 200 13.03 23.68 2.53
CA LYS A 200 14.37 23.08 2.40
C LYS A 200 14.54 21.98 3.44
N GLY A 201 15.04 20.83 3.01
CA GLY A 201 15.23 19.66 3.85
C GLY A 201 16.23 18.67 3.27
N ARG A 202 16.51 17.60 4.02
CA ARG A 202 17.44 16.54 3.68
C ARG A 202 16.73 15.20 3.73
N LEU A 203 17.19 14.27 2.90
CA LEU A 203 16.67 12.92 2.80
C LEU A 203 17.69 11.91 3.33
N SER A 204 17.20 10.92 4.07
CA SER A 204 17.99 9.75 4.45
C SER A 204 17.18 8.47 4.25
N VAL A 205 17.88 7.37 3.99
CA VAL A 205 17.31 6.04 3.79
C VAL A 205 17.77 5.11 4.90
N GLY A 206 16.82 4.41 5.51
CA GLY A 206 17.06 3.35 6.47
C GLY A 206 16.34 2.07 6.07
N LYS A 207 16.80 0.95 6.63
CA LYS A 207 16.25 -0.38 6.36
C LYS A 207 16.10 -1.14 7.66
N ILE A 208 15.01 -1.87 7.80
CA ILE A 208 14.78 -2.74 8.95
C ILE A 208 14.06 -4.01 8.50
N ARG A 209 14.38 -5.13 9.14
CA ARG A 209 13.67 -6.39 8.94
C ARG A 209 12.36 -6.39 9.72
N VAL A 210 11.29 -6.89 9.11
CA VAL A 210 9.98 -7.09 9.73
C VAL A 210 9.60 -8.56 9.62
N ASP A 211 9.67 -9.27 10.75
CA ASP A 211 9.29 -10.68 10.83
C ASP A 211 7.81 -10.85 11.19
N ASP A 212 7.28 -12.05 10.95
CA ASP A 212 5.93 -12.49 11.34
C ASP A 212 4.77 -11.60 10.85
N VAL A 213 4.94 -10.98 9.69
CA VAL A 213 3.89 -10.18 9.03
C VAL A 213 3.52 -10.70 7.65
N THR A 214 4.36 -11.50 7.02
CA THR A 214 4.08 -12.00 5.68
C THR A 214 4.73 -13.36 5.38
N ILE A 215 4.05 -14.16 4.56
CA ILE A 215 4.54 -15.41 3.97
C ILE A 215 4.25 -15.43 2.46
N ASN A 216 4.85 -16.38 1.72
CA ASN A 216 4.60 -16.53 0.29
C ASN A 216 3.34 -17.39 0.05
N ARG A 217 2.31 -16.84 -0.61
CA ARG A 217 1.04 -17.54 -0.91
C ARG A 217 1.11 -18.45 -2.15
N SER A 218 2.21 -18.38 -2.89
CA SER A 218 2.48 -19.16 -4.11
C SER A 218 3.88 -19.77 -4.09
N LEU A 219 4.29 -20.30 -2.93
CA LEU A 219 5.63 -20.85 -2.70
C LEU A 219 6.02 -21.93 -3.73
N TYR A 220 5.07 -22.74 -4.21
CA TYR A 220 5.29 -23.70 -5.30
C TYR A 220 5.83 -23.03 -6.59
N ALA A 221 5.28 -21.87 -6.96
CA ALA A 221 5.73 -21.11 -8.11
C ALA A 221 7.09 -20.45 -7.86
N TYR A 222 7.30 -19.86 -6.66
CA TYR A 222 8.60 -19.30 -6.27
C TYR A 222 9.73 -20.34 -6.38
N GLN A 223 9.47 -21.59 -5.99
CA GLN A 223 10.43 -22.69 -6.07
C GLN A 223 10.81 -23.10 -7.51
N LYS A 224 10.11 -22.60 -8.54
CA LYS A 224 10.51 -22.78 -9.96
C LYS A 224 11.65 -21.87 -10.37
N ASN A 225 11.87 -20.75 -9.66
CA ASN A 225 13.05 -19.93 -9.89
C ASN A 225 14.34 -20.76 -9.65
N PRO A 226 15.43 -20.51 -10.40
CA PRO A 226 16.67 -21.25 -10.28
C PRO A 226 17.15 -21.35 -8.84
N GLU A 227 17.52 -22.55 -8.39
CA GLU A 227 17.97 -22.76 -7.01
C GLU A 227 19.18 -21.89 -6.65
N SER A 228 20.12 -21.72 -7.58
CA SER A 228 21.29 -20.87 -7.41
C SER A 228 20.95 -19.37 -7.25
N GLU A 229 19.78 -18.93 -7.72
CA GLU A 229 19.26 -17.59 -7.47
C GLU A 229 18.56 -17.53 -6.12
N ARG A 230 17.70 -18.51 -5.79
CA ARG A 230 16.98 -18.56 -4.52
C ARG A 230 17.94 -18.60 -3.32
N GLN A 231 19.04 -19.33 -3.40
CA GLN A 231 20.07 -19.42 -2.34
C GLN A 231 20.80 -18.10 -2.05
N LYS A 232 20.58 -17.03 -2.85
CA LYS A 232 21.11 -15.69 -2.57
C LYS A 232 20.28 -14.91 -1.55
N TYR A 233 19.10 -15.41 -1.21
CA TYR A 233 18.15 -14.76 -0.33
C TYR A 233 17.86 -15.65 0.87
N GLU A 234 17.69 -15.02 2.04
CA GLU A 234 17.39 -15.72 3.29
C GLU A 234 15.95 -16.25 3.32
N ASP A 235 15.00 -15.48 2.79
CA ASP A 235 13.57 -15.78 2.84
C ASP A 235 12.92 -15.81 1.44
N GLU A 236 11.79 -16.51 1.34
CA GLU A 236 10.96 -16.62 0.13
C GLU A 236 10.02 -15.42 -0.10
N VAL A 237 10.14 -14.40 0.75
CA VAL A 237 9.48 -13.09 0.67
C VAL A 237 10.48 -12.00 1.04
N ASP A 238 10.24 -10.76 0.60
CA ASP A 238 11.06 -9.61 1.00
C ASP A 238 10.61 -9.07 2.36
N LYS A 239 11.33 -9.43 3.44
CA LYS A 239 11.05 -8.97 4.81
C LYS A 239 11.65 -7.61 5.18
N GLU A 240 12.42 -7.02 4.28
CA GLU A 240 13.00 -5.69 4.50
C GLU A 240 11.93 -4.60 4.28
N LEU A 241 11.76 -3.71 5.25
CA LEU A 241 11.12 -2.41 5.08
C LEU A 241 12.21 -1.38 4.78
N THR A 242 12.08 -0.66 3.66
CA THR A 242 12.93 0.50 3.35
C THR A 242 12.17 1.78 3.68
N MET A 243 12.78 2.71 4.40
CA MET A 243 12.20 4.00 4.78
C MET A 243 13.04 5.14 4.20
N LEU A 244 12.36 6.11 3.56
CA LEU A 244 12.88 7.42 3.20
C LEU A 244 12.34 8.46 4.19
N MET A 245 13.23 9.15 4.89
CA MET A 245 12.90 10.16 5.90
C MET A 245 13.04 11.57 5.33
N PHE A 246 12.05 12.43 5.58
CA PHE A 246 12.01 13.83 5.17
C PHE A 246 12.30 14.73 6.38
N LYS A 247 13.53 15.24 6.49
CA LYS A 247 13.93 16.10 7.61
C LYS A 247 14.10 17.54 7.15
N ARG A 248 13.34 18.47 7.75
CA ARG A 248 13.39 19.89 7.41
C ARG A 248 14.66 20.55 7.95
N GLU A 249 15.24 21.49 7.20
CA GLU A 249 16.47 22.19 7.61
C GLU A 249 16.23 23.24 8.70
N GLU A 250 15.10 23.95 8.64
CA GLU A 250 14.79 25.10 9.50
C GLU A 250 14.78 24.76 11.00
N ASP A 251 14.11 23.67 11.37
CA ASP A 251 13.90 23.27 12.77
C ASP A 251 14.34 21.83 13.05
N LYS A 252 14.97 21.17 12.07
CA LYS A 252 15.46 19.79 12.15
C LYS A 252 14.37 18.77 12.47
N LYS A 253 13.09 19.12 12.30
CA LYS A 253 11.97 18.19 12.48
C LYS A 253 11.78 17.30 11.25
N VAL A 254 11.40 16.05 11.50
CA VAL A 254 10.94 15.13 10.46
C VAL A 254 9.50 15.48 10.11
N THR A 255 9.24 15.79 8.84
CA THR A 255 7.90 16.13 8.36
C THR A 255 7.15 14.91 7.86
N GLY A 256 7.85 13.86 7.44
CA GLY A 256 7.22 12.61 7.06
C GLY A 256 8.19 11.50 6.75
N VAL A 257 7.64 10.32 6.56
CA VAL A 257 8.37 9.13 6.10
C VAL A 257 7.60 8.46 4.97
N LEU A 258 8.33 7.96 3.99
CA LEU A 258 7.80 7.11 2.92
C LEU A 258 8.47 5.76 2.98
N THR A 259 7.69 4.69 3.07
CA THR A 259 8.20 3.32 3.21
C THR A 259 7.79 2.43 2.03
N TRP A 260 8.62 1.43 1.73
CA TRP A 260 8.33 0.32 0.83
C TRP A 260 8.46 -0.99 1.59
N HIS A 261 7.38 -1.77 1.64
CA HIS A 261 7.35 -3.06 2.32
C HIS A 261 6.35 -4.01 1.65
N SER A 262 6.72 -5.28 1.53
CA SER A 262 6.01 -6.32 0.79
C SER A 262 4.99 -7.03 1.68
N ILE A 263 3.73 -6.59 1.64
CA ILE A 263 2.63 -7.26 2.35
C ILE A 263 1.29 -6.91 1.71
N HIS A 264 0.55 -7.91 1.26
CA HIS A 264 -0.78 -7.73 0.65
C HIS A 264 -1.79 -7.09 1.62
N GLY A 265 -2.64 -6.20 1.14
CA GLY A 265 -3.70 -5.57 1.94
C GLY A 265 -4.97 -6.43 2.03
N THR A 266 -4.80 -7.66 2.51
CA THR A 266 -5.85 -8.70 2.65
C THR A 266 -5.88 -9.30 4.06
N SER A 267 -5.54 -8.51 5.07
CA SER A 267 -5.73 -8.94 6.46
C SER A 267 -7.21 -8.94 6.84
N LEU A 268 -7.99 -8.00 6.30
CA LEU A 268 -9.45 -8.08 6.31
C LEU A 268 -9.89 -9.07 5.24
N HIS A 269 -10.59 -10.12 5.65
CA HIS A 269 -10.98 -11.22 4.78
C HIS A 269 -12.09 -10.81 3.80
N MET A 270 -12.35 -11.65 2.80
CA MET A 270 -13.37 -11.43 1.76
C MET A 270 -14.78 -11.17 2.31
N ASN A 271 -15.11 -11.67 3.51
CA ASN A 271 -16.41 -11.44 4.15
C ASN A 271 -16.52 -10.10 4.91
N ASN A 272 -15.44 -9.33 5.01
CA ASN A 272 -15.50 -7.97 5.57
C ASN A 272 -16.29 -7.03 4.65
N THR A 273 -17.15 -6.20 5.25
CA THR A 273 -17.96 -5.21 4.54
C THR A 273 -17.71 -3.78 5.02
N LEU A 274 -16.78 -3.55 5.94
CA LEU A 274 -16.44 -2.20 6.43
C LEU A 274 -15.27 -1.62 5.65
N VAL A 275 -15.39 -0.36 5.25
CA VAL A 275 -14.32 0.36 4.56
C VAL A 275 -13.12 0.58 5.49
N SER A 276 -11.91 0.28 4.99
CA SER A 276 -10.66 0.38 5.74
C SER A 276 -9.41 0.42 4.85
N GLY A 277 -8.33 1.04 5.33
CA GLY A 277 -7.01 1.04 4.70
C GLY A 277 -6.23 -0.27 4.90
N ASP A 278 -6.83 -1.28 5.52
CA ASP A 278 -6.24 -2.59 5.86
C ASP A 278 -4.95 -2.43 6.69
N ASN A 279 -4.04 -3.41 6.67
CA ASN A 279 -2.87 -3.46 7.53
C ASN A 279 -1.92 -2.25 7.37
N LYS A 280 -1.71 -1.77 6.13
CA LYS A 280 -0.90 -0.58 5.85
C LYS A 280 -1.58 0.71 6.31
N GLY A 281 -2.90 0.80 6.17
CA GLY A 281 -3.69 1.90 6.73
C GLY A 281 -3.59 1.95 8.26
N VAL A 282 -3.62 0.79 8.92
CA VAL A 282 -3.35 0.68 10.37
C VAL A 282 -1.93 1.13 10.70
N SER A 283 -0.91 0.66 9.97
CA SER A 283 0.48 1.07 10.23
C SER A 283 0.68 2.59 10.09
N ALA A 284 0.08 3.19 9.05
CA ALA A 284 0.12 4.63 8.82
C ALA A 284 -0.56 5.39 9.97
N TYR A 285 -1.78 4.98 10.34
CA TYR A 285 -2.53 5.57 11.44
C TYR A 285 -1.79 5.49 12.78
N LEU A 286 -1.20 4.33 13.10
CA LEU A 286 -0.42 4.16 14.32
C LEU A 286 0.82 5.05 14.34
N LEU A 287 1.56 5.11 13.23
CA LEU A 287 2.78 5.94 13.16
C LEU A 287 2.45 7.43 13.21
N GLU A 288 1.43 7.89 12.47
CA GLU A 288 0.99 9.29 12.50
C GLU A 288 0.56 9.71 13.90
N ASN A 289 -0.21 8.87 14.62
CA ASN A 289 -0.59 9.16 16.00
C ASN A 289 0.60 9.14 16.96
N ALA A 290 1.52 8.18 16.82
CA ALA A 290 2.70 8.08 17.70
C ALA A 290 3.64 9.29 17.55
N MET A 291 3.68 9.92 16.36
CA MET A 291 4.53 11.09 16.11
C MET A 291 3.90 12.40 16.59
N GLN A 292 2.58 12.45 16.84
CA GLN A 292 1.93 13.65 17.37
C GLN A 292 2.51 14.03 18.74
N GLY A 293 3.07 15.24 18.84
CA GLY A 293 3.66 15.75 20.07
C GLY A 293 5.02 15.15 20.44
N THR A 294 5.59 14.26 19.61
CA THR A 294 6.92 13.69 19.81
C THR A 294 8.01 14.70 19.44
N GLU A 295 9.05 14.80 20.26
CA GLU A 295 10.18 15.68 20.01
C GLU A 295 10.89 15.29 18.70
N GLY A 296 11.01 16.26 17.78
CA GLY A 296 11.65 16.08 16.48
C GLY A 296 10.75 15.58 15.35
N ALA A 297 9.45 15.33 15.57
CA ALA A 297 8.45 15.21 14.50
C ALA A 297 7.67 16.52 14.31
N SER A 298 7.23 16.84 13.10
CA SER A 298 6.33 17.97 12.86
C SER A 298 4.91 17.66 13.32
N GLU A 299 4.11 18.70 13.63
CA GLU A 299 2.72 18.52 14.06
C GLU A 299 1.84 17.91 12.96
N ASP A 300 2.21 18.12 11.71
CA ASP A 300 1.52 17.67 10.50
C ASP A 300 2.22 16.47 9.84
N PHE A 301 2.89 15.64 10.65
CA PHE A 301 3.65 14.47 10.19
C PHE A 301 2.81 13.52 9.33
N VAL A 302 3.39 13.06 8.20
CA VAL A 302 2.74 12.12 7.27
C VAL A 302 3.53 10.81 7.16
N ALA A 303 2.83 9.67 7.29
CA ALA A 303 3.44 8.34 7.17
C ALA A 303 2.90 7.57 5.95
N GLY A 304 3.72 7.45 4.90
CA GLY A 304 3.39 6.68 3.70
C GLY A 304 3.86 5.23 3.80
N PHE A 305 2.94 4.28 3.65
CA PHE A 305 3.26 2.85 3.55
C PHE A 305 2.97 2.35 2.14
N SER A 306 3.93 2.53 1.23
CA SER A 306 3.81 2.03 -0.14
C SER A 306 4.00 0.52 -0.18
N GLN A 307 3.44 -0.09 -1.22
CA GLN A 307 3.69 -1.49 -1.54
C GLN A 307 5.08 -1.68 -2.14
N ALA A 308 5.58 -2.92 -2.07
CA ALA A 308 6.77 -3.38 -2.78
C ALA A 308 6.44 -4.64 -3.60
N ALA A 309 7.00 -5.80 -3.25
CA ALA A 309 6.66 -7.07 -3.89
C ALA A 309 5.35 -7.63 -3.32
N VAL A 310 4.23 -7.19 -3.86
CA VAL A 310 2.90 -7.49 -3.29
C VAL A 310 2.28 -8.78 -3.85
N ALA A 311 2.62 -9.22 -5.05
CA ALA A 311 1.83 -10.21 -5.79
C ALA A 311 1.70 -11.58 -5.12
N ASP A 312 2.79 -12.10 -4.56
CA ASP A 312 2.86 -13.45 -3.99
C ASP A 312 3.04 -13.44 -2.48
N THR A 313 2.86 -12.28 -1.84
CA THR A 313 2.86 -12.13 -0.39
C THR A 313 1.44 -12.20 0.16
N THR A 314 1.29 -12.64 1.40
CA THR A 314 0.03 -12.60 2.14
C THR A 314 0.29 -12.21 3.60
N PRO A 315 -0.61 -11.44 4.25
CA PRO A 315 -0.56 -11.19 5.69
C PRO A 315 -1.10 -12.36 6.54
N ASN A 316 -1.65 -13.39 5.89
CA ASN A 316 -2.25 -14.55 6.54
C ASN A 316 -1.17 -15.57 6.97
N VAL A 317 -0.38 -15.17 7.97
CA VAL A 317 0.88 -15.82 8.38
C VAL A 317 0.73 -17.19 9.02
N GLU A 318 -0.48 -17.62 9.44
CA GLU A 318 -0.71 -18.97 9.96
C GLU A 318 -0.83 -20.03 8.85
N GLY A 319 -0.77 -19.61 7.58
CA GLY A 319 -0.79 -20.47 6.40
C GLY A 319 -2.20 -20.77 5.88
N ALA A 320 -2.27 -21.55 4.81
CA ALA A 320 -3.52 -21.92 4.15
C ALA A 320 -4.03 -23.29 4.60
N TRP A 321 -5.30 -23.35 4.98
CA TRP A 321 -5.93 -24.51 5.60
C TRP A 321 -7.32 -24.78 5.05
N CYS A 322 -7.71 -26.04 5.13
CA CYS A 322 -9.02 -26.51 4.72
C CYS A 322 -10.09 -26.25 5.78
N GLU A 323 -11.17 -25.61 5.35
CA GLU A 323 -12.34 -25.23 6.16
C GLU A 323 -13.56 -26.11 5.87
N ASP A 324 -13.33 -27.28 5.27
CA ASP A 324 -14.30 -28.34 5.01
C ASP A 324 -14.51 -29.29 6.22
N GLY A 325 -13.88 -28.98 7.34
CA GLY A 325 -13.89 -29.78 8.56
C GLY A 325 -12.74 -30.79 8.70
N SER A 326 -11.89 -30.94 7.68
CA SER A 326 -10.69 -31.80 7.76
C SER A 326 -9.60 -31.23 8.68
N GLY A 327 -9.45 -29.91 8.71
CA GLY A 327 -8.37 -29.23 9.42
C GLY A 327 -6.98 -29.49 8.82
N GLU A 328 -6.91 -29.98 7.58
CA GLU A 328 -5.67 -30.21 6.86
C GLU A 328 -5.13 -28.93 6.23
N LYS A 329 -3.84 -28.90 5.89
CA LYS A 329 -3.28 -27.81 5.07
C LYS A 329 -3.79 -27.97 3.64
N CYS A 330 -4.03 -26.85 2.96
CA CYS A 330 -4.35 -26.91 1.55
C CYS A 330 -3.25 -27.59 0.73
N ASP A 331 -3.61 -28.14 -0.42
CA ASP A 331 -2.64 -28.67 -1.37
C ASP A 331 -1.62 -27.59 -1.77
N PHE A 332 -0.35 -27.99 -1.73
CA PHE A 332 0.78 -27.09 -1.92
C PHE A 332 0.89 -26.54 -3.34
N LYS A 333 0.46 -27.31 -4.34
CA LYS A 333 0.60 -26.96 -5.76
C LYS A 333 -0.57 -26.13 -6.24
N ASP A 334 -1.80 -26.53 -5.92
CA ASP A 334 -3.02 -25.97 -6.52
C ASP A 334 -3.92 -25.20 -5.53
N SER A 335 -3.56 -25.18 -4.24
CA SER A 335 -4.33 -24.53 -3.17
C SER A 335 -5.78 -25.01 -3.07
N THR A 336 -5.95 -26.33 -3.06
CA THR A 336 -7.26 -26.96 -2.94
C THR A 336 -7.42 -27.78 -1.66
N CYS A 337 -8.68 -28.06 -1.33
CA CYS A 337 -9.15 -28.97 -0.31
C CYS A 337 -10.09 -29.97 -0.99
N GLY A 338 -9.72 -31.25 -0.99
CA GLY A 338 -10.45 -32.27 -1.76
C GLY A 338 -10.53 -31.94 -3.27
N GLY A 339 -9.57 -31.19 -3.80
CA GLY A 339 -9.57 -30.74 -5.20
C GLY A 339 -10.48 -29.55 -5.50
N LYS A 340 -10.91 -28.77 -4.50
CA LYS A 340 -11.68 -27.53 -4.66
C LYS A 340 -11.01 -26.34 -3.97
N THR A 341 -11.10 -25.14 -4.53
CA THR A 341 -10.43 -23.94 -3.99
C THR A 341 -11.25 -23.24 -2.91
N GLU A 342 -12.57 -23.35 -2.96
CA GLU A 342 -13.52 -22.58 -2.13
C GLU A 342 -13.36 -22.79 -0.63
N SER A 343 -12.79 -23.93 -0.21
CA SER A 343 -12.56 -24.24 1.21
C SER A 343 -11.11 -24.04 1.65
N CYS A 344 -10.22 -23.59 0.76
CA CYS A 344 -8.82 -23.32 1.08
C CYS A 344 -8.62 -21.83 1.40
N HIS A 345 -8.46 -21.52 2.69
CA HIS A 345 -8.29 -20.13 3.13
C HIS A 345 -6.99 -19.94 3.91
N GLY A 346 -6.33 -18.80 3.64
CA GLY A 346 -5.24 -18.27 4.44
C GLY A 346 -5.75 -17.79 5.79
N ARG A 347 -5.01 -18.07 6.86
CA ARG A 347 -5.35 -17.67 8.22
C ARG A 347 -4.36 -16.63 8.74
N GLY A 348 -4.86 -15.47 9.14
CA GLY A 348 -4.06 -14.47 9.86
C GLY A 348 -4.02 -14.72 11.37
N PRO A 349 -3.26 -13.91 12.12
CA PRO A 349 -3.25 -13.96 13.57
C PRO A 349 -4.66 -13.81 14.14
N PHE A 350 -4.95 -14.49 15.25
CA PHE A 350 -6.30 -14.50 15.86
C PHE A 350 -7.38 -15.13 14.99
N TRP A 351 -7.00 -16.07 14.12
CA TRP A 351 -7.95 -16.90 13.40
C TRP A 351 -9.00 -17.53 14.33
N GLY A 352 -10.23 -17.67 13.83
CA GLY A 352 -11.38 -18.22 14.56
C GLY A 352 -12.26 -17.18 15.23
N LEU A 353 -11.90 -15.90 15.18
CA LEU A 353 -12.80 -14.80 15.51
C LEU A 353 -13.76 -14.52 14.35
N ASP A 354 -15.03 -14.30 14.67
CA ASP A 354 -16.04 -13.84 13.72
C ASP A 354 -16.03 -12.30 13.63
N ASP A 355 -14.92 -11.76 13.12
CA ASP A 355 -14.67 -10.31 13.03
C ASP A 355 -14.20 -9.86 11.64
N GLY A 356 -14.31 -10.73 10.64
CA GLY A 356 -13.87 -10.46 9.26
C GLY A 356 -12.36 -10.21 9.12
N GLY A 357 -11.54 -10.65 10.08
CA GLY A 357 -10.09 -10.39 10.09
C GLY A 357 -9.72 -9.06 10.74
N THR A 358 -10.64 -8.36 11.40
CA THR A 358 -10.39 -7.06 12.04
C THR A 358 -9.20 -7.11 12.99
N LYS A 359 -9.15 -8.08 13.91
CA LYS A 359 -8.05 -8.19 14.87
C LYS A 359 -6.75 -8.67 14.24
N SER A 360 -6.82 -9.54 13.24
CA SER A 360 -5.68 -9.92 12.40
C SER A 360 -5.05 -8.69 11.74
N CYS A 361 -5.88 -7.87 11.09
CA CYS A 361 -5.48 -6.64 10.42
C CYS A 361 -4.80 -5.65 11.36
N TRP A 362 -5.39 -5.40 12.53
CA TRP A 362 -4.76 -4.55 13.54
C TRP A 362 -3.38 -5.08 13.94
N GLU A 363 -3.28 -6.37 14.25
CA GLU A 363 -2.04 -6.97 14.73
C GLU A 363 -0.92 -6.93 13.70
N ILE A 364 -1.22 -7.28 12.44
CA ILE A 364 -0.26 -7.19 11.35
C ILE A 364 0.20 -5.74 11.15
N GLY A 365 -0.75 -4.79 11.09
CA GLY A 365 -0.44 -3.37 10.98
C GLY A 365 0.41 -2.84 12.14
N ARG A 366 0.14 -3.30 13.37
CA ARG A 366 0.89 -2.96 14.59
C ARG A 366 2.31 -3.51 14.57
N ARG A 367 2.52 -4.74 14.10
CA ARG A 367 3.87 -5.34 13.95
C ARG A 367 4.74 -4.55 12.98
N VAL A 368 4.18 -4.16 11.83
CA VAL A 368 4.87 -3.31 10.85
C VAL A 368 5.14 -1.93 11.44
N PHE A 369 4.16 -1.30 12.08
CA PHE A 369 4.32 -0.02 12.78
C PHE A 369 5.45 -0.06 13.80
N ASN A 370 5.52 -1.08 14.66
CA ASN A 370 6.56 -1.18 15.69
C ASN A 370 7.98 -1.15 15.11
N GLN A 371 8.21 -1.86 13.99
CA GLN A 371 9.51 -1.82 13.31
C GLN A 371 9.74 -0.49 12.60
N ALA A 372 8.71 0.10 11.97
CA ALA A 372 8.83 1.41 11.34
C ALA A 372 9.14 2.51 12.36
N ALA A 373 8.48 2.53 13.52
CA ALA A 373 8.74 3.46 14.61
C ALA A 373 10.16 3.27 15.18
N LYS A 374 10.61 2.02 15.35
CA LYS A 374 11.99 1.72 15.75
C LYS A 374 12.99 2.28 14.73
N LEU A 375 12.78 2.04 13.44
CA LEU A 375 13.65 2.55 12.38
C LEU A 375 13.65 4.07 12.31
N TYR A 376 12.49 4.71 12.50
CA TYR A 376 12.37 6.17 12.58
C TYR A 376 13.30 6.74 13.66
N HIS A 377 13.27 6.20 14.88
CA HIS A 377 14.14 6.68 15.96
C HIS A 377 15.63 6.45 15.68
N GLN A 378 15.99 5.26 15.16
CA GLN A 378 17.37 4.97 14.73
C GLN A 378 17.88 6.00 13.70
N MET A 379 17.05 6.32 12.70
CA MET A 379 17.40 7.29 11.67
C MET A 379 17.45 8.73 12.19
N GLN A 380 16.61 9.07 13.19
CA GLN A 380 16.64 10.37 13.87
C GLN A 380 17.98 10.57 14.60
N ASP A 381 18.52 9.49 15.19
CA ASP A 381 19.80 9.44 15.88
C ASP A 381 21.03 9.36 14.93
N GLY A 382 20.79 9.27 13.62
CA GLY A 382 21.83 9.33 12.59
C GLY A 382 22.18 8.02 11.90
N ASP A 383 21.47 6.91 12.18
CA ASP A 383 21.75 5.59 11.58
C ASP A 383 21.30 5.48 10.10
N GLY A 384 20.69 6.53 9.54
CA GLY A 384 20.26 6.57 8.14
C GLY A 384 21.39 6.90 7.18
N VAL A 385 21.33 6.33 5.97
CA VAL A 385 22.24 6.69 4.87
C VAL A 385 21.68 7.93 4.17
N ALA A 386 22.44 9.03 4.17
CA ALA A 386 22.02 10.25 3.48
C ALA A 386 21.87 10.02 1.97
N VAL A 387 20.82 10.60 1.37
CA VAL A 387 20.67 10.63 -0.10
C VAL A 387 21.60 11.70 -0.66
N SER A 388 22.45 11.32 -1.60
CA SER A 388 23.48 12.18 -2.19
C SER A 388 23.32 12.34 -3.70
N GLY A 389 23.70 13.51 -4.20
CA GLY A 389 23.50 14.01 -5.56
C GLY A 389 22.31 14.97 -5.66
N ASN A 390 22.50 16.13 -6.28
CA ASN A 390 21.46 17.15 -6.46
C ASN A 390 20.42 16.85 -7.56
N SER A 391 20.58 15.75 -8.32
CA SER A 391 19.69 15.43 -9.44
C SER A 391 18.30 15.00 -8.97
N VAL A 392 17.26 15.69 -9.43
CA VAL A 392 15.84 15.30 -9.22
C VAL A 392 15.16 15.21 -10.58
N LEU A 393 14.85 13.99 -11.01
CA LEU A 393 14.31 13.74 -12.35
C LEU A 393 13.24 12.67 -12.33
N GLY A 394 12.33 12.72 -13.29
CA GLY A 394 11.36 11.66 -13.54
C GLY A 394 11.10 11.56 -15.03
N TYR A 395 10.74 10.37 -15.48
CA TYR A 395 10.20 10.21 -16.83
C TYR A 395 8.95 9.35 -16.81
N HIS A 396 8.14 9.54 -17.84
CA HIS A 396 7.04 8.65 -18.15
C HIS A 396 7.02 8.32 -19.64
N SER A 397 6.61 7.10 -19.96
CA SER A 397 6.27 6.68 -21.31
C SER A 397 5.11 5.70 -21.24
N PHE A 398 4.09 5.90 -22.07
CA PHE A 398 3.16 4.81 -22.36
C PHE A 398 3.82 3.81 -23.29
N HIS A 399 3.66 2.53 -23.00
CA HIS A 399 4.15 1.47 -23.88
C HIS A 399 3.03 0.51 -24.24
N ASN A 400 2.93 0.16 -25.52
CA ASN A 400 2.02 -0.90 -25.97
C ASN A 400 2.70 -2.26 -25.82
N MET A 401 2.31 -3.01 -24.80
CA MET A 401 2.84 -4.34 -24.50
C MET A 401 2.33 -5.40 -25.48
N ALA A 402 1.29 -5.14 -26.27
CA ALA A 402 0.81 -6.10 -27.25
C ALA A 402 1.83 -6.29 -28.38
N ASN A 403 2.32 -7.52 -28.53
CA ASN A 403 3.26 -7.92 -29.57
C ASN A 403 4.63 -7.19 -29.54
N TYR A 404 5.02 -6.59 -28.41
CA TYR A 404 6.30 -5.92 -28.30
C TYR A 404 7.46 -6.92 -28.35
N THR A 405 8.44 -6.67 -29.21
CA THR A 405 9.59 -7.55 -29.46
C THR A 405 10.88 -6.83 -29.06
N PHE A 406 11.73 -7.52 -28.30
CA PHE A 406 12.95 -6.95 -27.74
C PHE A 406 14.02 -8.03 -27.56
N GLN A 407 15.25 -7.61 -27.23
CA GLN A 407 16.36 -8.52 -26.98
C GLN A 407 16.54 -8.74 -25.48
N LEU A 408 16.64 -10.01 -25.09
CA LEU A 408 17.07 -10.41 -23.75
C LEU A 408 18.59 -10.18 -23.59
N PRO A 409 19.12 -10.11 -22.35
CA PRO A 409 20.56 -9.93 -22.12
C PRO A 409 21.44 -11.01 -22.76
N ASN A 410 20.90 -12.20 -23.02
CA ASN A 410 21.58 -13.30 -23.70
C ASN A 410 21.55 -13.21 -25.24
N GLY A 411 21.02 -12.12 -25.81
CA GLY A 411 20.90 -11.90 -27.25
C GLY A 411 19.78 -12.66 -27.94
N LYS A 412 18.90 -13.35 -27.19
CA LYS A 412 17.69 -13.97 -27.75
C LYS A 412 16.57 -12.94 -27.86
N THR A 413 15.86 -12.96 -28.97
CA THR A 413 14.62 -12.21 -29.15
C THR A 413 13.52 -12.78 -28.26
N ALA A 414 12.90 -11.92 -27.45
CA ALA A 414 11.68 -12.20 -26.69
C ALA A 414 10.52 -11.34 -27.20
N LYS A 415 9.30 -11.75 -26.85
CA LYS A 415 8.08 -11.06 -27.26
C LYS A 415 7.02 -11.12 -26.16
N THR A 416 6.32 -10.01 -25.93
CA THR A 416 5.10 -9.95 -25.10
C THR A 416 3.83 -10.13 -25.94
N CYS A 417 2.74 -10.44 -25.27
CA CYS A 417 1.45 -10.79 -25.88
C CYS A 417 0.40 -9.72 -25.62
N SER A 418 -0.68 -9.76 -26.40
CA SER A 418 -1.90 -9.02 -26.06
C SER A 418 -2.44 -9.55 -24.72
N ALA A 419 -3.00 -8.68 -23.89
CA ALA A 419 -3.43 -9.02 -22.53
C ALA A 419 -4.39 -10.23 -22.51
N ALA A 420 -4.09 -11.27 -21.72
CA ALA A 420 -4.99 -12.40 -21.54
C ALA A 420 -4.90 -13.00 -20.12
N PHE A 421 -6.04 -13.42 -19.60
CA PHE A 421 -6.17 -14.08 -18.31
C PHE A 421 -6.19 -15.59 -18.49
N GLY A 422 -5.48 -16.31 -17.63
CA GLY A 422 -5.43 -17.77 -17.62
C GLY A 422 -6.57 -18.38 -16.81
N TYR A 423 -6.75 -19.71 -16.86
CA TYR A 423 -7.75 -20.40 -16.04
C TYR A 423 -7.55 -20.13 -14.54
N SER A 424 -6.30 -20.16 -14.08
CA SER A 424 -5.93 -19.89 -12.69
C SER A 424 -6.28 -18.48 -12.20
N PHE A 425 -6.58 -17.51 -13.08
CA PHE A 425 -7.13 -16.21 -12.65
C PHE A 425 -8.49 -16.39 -11.98
N ALA A 426 -9.35 -17.27 -12.48
CA ALA A 426 -10.66 -17.51 -11.90
C ALA A 426 -10.63 -18.34 -10.62
N ALA A 427 -9.49 -18.95 -10.29
CA ALA A 427 -9.29 -19.74 -9.07
C ALA A 427 -9.11 -18.89 -7.81
N GLY A 428 -8.84 -17.58 -7.96
CA GLY A 428 -8.47 -16.70 -6.85
C GLY A 428 -7.20 -17.17 -6.13
N THR A 429 -7.02 -16.71 -4.90
CA THR A 429 -5.90 -17.11 -4.03
C THR A 429 -6.40 -17.68 -2.72
N THR A 430 -5.50 -18.09 -1.84
CA THR A 430 -5.87 -18.47 -0.47
C THR A 430 -6.39 -17.29 0.35
N ASP A 431 -6.09 -16.05 -0.04
CA ASP A 431 -6.60 -14.84 0.66
C ASP A 431 -8.05 -14.53 0.27
N GLY A 432 -8.46 -15.02 -0.91
CA GLY A 432 -9.78 -14.86 -1.45
C GLY A 432 -9.98 -15.87 -2.59
N PRO A 433 -10.52 -17.06 -2.30
CA PRO A 433 -10.67 -18.09 -3.31
C PRO A 433 -11.72 -17.69 -4.34
N GLY A 434 -11.50 -18.15 -5.56
CA GLY A 434 -12.44 -17.97 -6.66
C GLY A 434 -13.60 -18.96 -6.61
N TYR A 435 -14.35 -19.04 -7.71
CA TYR A 435 -15.55 -19.86 -7.84
C TYR A 435 -15.44 -20.86 -8.99
N PHE A 436 -16.45 -21.72 -9.14
CA PHE A 436 -16.69 -22.57 -10.30
C PHE A 436 -15.63 -23.67 -10.51
N ASP A 437 -15.07 -24.20 -9.41
CA ASP A 437 -14.11 -25.30 -9.40
C ASP A 437 -12.80 -25.00 -10.18
N PHE A 438 -12.50 -23.73 -10.51
CA PHE A 438 -11.20 -23.34 -11.07
C PHE A 438 -10.10 -23.55 -10.02
N LYS A 439 -8.94 -24.04 -10.47
CA LYS A 439 -7.78 -24.34 -9.62
C LYS A 439 -6.57 -23.52 -10.04
N GLN A 440 -5.67 -23.29 -9.09
CA GLN A 440 -4.35 -22.77 -9.43
C GLN A 440 -3.46 -23.87 -10.01
N ALA A 441 -2.43 -23.48 -10.77
CA ALA A 441 -1.55 -24.39 -11.47
C ALA A 441 -2.28 -25.35 -12.44
N ASP A 442 -3.42 -24.88 -12.98
CA ASP A 442 -4.23 -25.60 -13.95
C ASP A 442 -3.57 -25.53 -15.34
N SER A 443 -3.38 -26.70 -15.96
CA SER A 443 -2.85 -26.86 -17.31
C SER A 443 -3.91 -26.72 -18.41
N GLY A 444 -5.18 -26.51 -18.04
CA GLY A 444 -6.29 -26.34 -18.98
C GLY A 444 -7.03 -27.64 -19.34
N ASP A 445 -7.07 -28.62 -18.42
CA ASP A 445 -7.88 -29.84 -18.62
C ASP A 445 -9.38 -29.57 -18.36
N PRO A 446 -10.31 -30.34 -18.99
CA PRO A 446 -11.73 -29.98 -19.12
C PRO A 446 -12.60 -30.16 -17.86
N ASP A 447 -12.02 -30.12 -16.65
CA ASP A 447 -12.78 -30.17 -15.39
C ASP A 447 -13.27 -28.78 -14.94
N ALA A 448 -12.96 -27.71 -15.67
CA ALA A 448 -13.60 -26.41 -15.47
C ALA A 448 -15.12 -26.56 -15.63
N SER A 449 -15.87 -26.16 -14.60
CA SER A 449 -17.31 -26.37 -14.43
C SER A 449 -18.12 -26.45 -15.74
N PRO A 450 -19.10 -27.38 -15.87
CA PRO A 450 -19.99 -27.46 -17.04
C PRO A 450 -20.65 -26.12 -17.42
N LEU A 451 -20.81 -25.20 -16.46
CA LEU A 451 -21.28 -23.83 -16.69
C LEU A 451 -20.29 -23.01 -17.53
N TRP A 452 -18.98 -23.16 -17.31
CA TRP A 452 -17.93 -22.47 -18.07
C TRP A 452 -17.88 -22.91 -19.54
N ALA A 453 -18.11 -24.19 -19.83
CA ALA A 453 -18.20 -24.68 -21.21
C ALA A 453 -19.35 -24.02 -22.00
N VAL A 454 -20.35 -23.45 -21.32
CA VAL A 454 -21.44 -22.67 -21.92
C VAL A 454 -21.08 -21.19 -21.99
N VAL A 455 -20.51 -20.61 -20.93
CA VAL A 455 -20.15 -19.17 -20.86
C VAL A 455 -19.03 -18.83 -21.85
N SER A 456 -18.02 -19.68 -22.00
CA SER A 456 -16.90 -19.47 -22.93
C SER A 456 -17.35 -19.32 -24.39
N LYS A 457 -18.50 -19.90 -24.78
CA LYS A 457 -19.08 -19.76 -26.13
C LYS A 457 -19.54 -18.34 -26.46
N PHE A 458 -19.74 -17.49 -25.45
CA PHE A 458 -20.12 -16.09 -25.60
C PHE A 458 -18.91 -15.14 -25.56
N LEU A 459 -17.71 -15.67 -25.28
CA LEU A 459 -16.46 -14.92 -25.29
C LEU A 459 -15.75 -15.08 -26.63
N ARG A 460 -14.89 -14.12 -26.94
CA ARG A 460 -14.03 -14.19 -28.13
C ARG A 460 -13.06 -15.38 -27.99
N ASN A 461 -13.02 -16.24 -29.00
CA ASN A 461 -12.01 -17.30 -29.07
C ASN A 461 -10.62 -16.70 -29.36
N PRO A 462 -9.58 -17.06 -28.59
CA PRO A 462 -8.22 -16.59 -28.86
C PRO A 462 -7.69 -17.16 -30.18
N THR A 463 -6.87 -16.38 -30.89
CA THR A 463 -6.21 -16.85 -32.11
C THR A 463 -5.11 -17.86 -31.81
N LYS A 464 -4.69 -18.64 -32.81
CA LYS A 464 -3.58 -19.61 -32.64
C LYS A 464 -2.28 -18.91 -32.25
N GLU A 465 -2.05 -17.72 -32.79
CA GLU A 465 -0.88 -16.89 -32.50
C GLU A 465 -0.89 -16.40 -31.05
N GLN A 466 -2.06 -16.00 -30.54
CA GLN A 466 -2.24 -15.55 -29.16
C GLN A 466 -2.05 -16.71 -28.17
N VAL A 467 -2.64 -17.88 -28.46
CA VAL A 467 -2.40 -19.11 -27.67
C VAL A 467 -0.92 -19.48 -27.65
N ALA A 468 -0.25 -19.45 -28.79
CA ALA A 468 1.19 -19.74 -28.86
C ALA A 468 2.04 -18.72 -28.11
N CYS A 469 1.66 -17.44 -28.15
CA CYS A 469 2.37 -16.37 -27.42
C CYS A 469 2.22 -16.53 -25.91
N GLN A 470 1.01 -16.80 -25.43
CA GLN A 470 0.71 -16.95 -24.00
C GLN A 470 1.14 -18.31 -23.42
N SER A 471 1.53 -19.28 -24.25
CA SER A 471 1.95 -20.60 -23.77
C SER A 471 3.00 -20.51 -22.65
N PRO A 472 2.88 -21.30 -21.56
CA PRO A 472 1.93 -22.40 -21.36
C PRO A 472 0.56 -22.01 -20.78
N LYS A 473 0.23 -20.72 -20.64
CA LYS A 473 -1.06 -20.27 -20.07
C LYS A 473 -2.25 -20.78 -20.89
N PRO A 474 -3.18 -21.54 -20.29
CA PRO A 474 -4.47 -21.80 -20.90
C PRO A 474 -5.33 -20.53 -20.81
N ILE A 475 -5.58 -19.88 -21.95
CA ILE A 475 -6.33 -18.61 -21.98
C ILE A 475 -7.79 -18.86 -21.60
N LEU A 476 -8.24 -18.17 -20.54
CA LEU A 476 -9.64 -18.06 -20.12
C LEU A 476 -10.33 -16.89 -20.80
N ILE A 477 -9.69 -15.72 -20.78
CA ILE A 477 -10.24 -14.46 -21.31
C ILE A 477 -9.19 -13.75 -22.14
N ASP A 478 -9.44 -13.59 -23.45
CA ASP A 478 -8.57 -12.88 -24.39
C ASP A 478 -8.81 -11.34 -24.35
N ALA A 479 -8.69 -10.76 -23.15
CA ALA A 479 -9.20 -9.43 -22.82
C ALA A 479 -8.57 -8.28 -23.64
N GLY A 480 -7.30 -8.39 -24.02
CA GLY A 480 -6.58 -7.37 -24.81
C GLY A 480 -7.10 -7.24 -26.24
N GLU A 481 -7.83 -8.24 -26.74
CA GLU A 481 -8.42 -8.27 -28.07
C GLU A 481 -9.93 -7.90 -28.08
N ILE A 482 -10.48 -7.55 -26.91
CA ILE A 482 -11.90 -7.20 -26.74
C ILE A 482 -12.04 -5.69 -26.47
N THR A 483 -12.79 -5.01 -27.34
CA THR A 483 -13.01 -3.55 -27.30
C THR A 483 -14.47 -3.15 -27.15
N LEU A 484 -15.40 -4.11 -27.07
CA LEU A 484 -16.82 -3.86 -26.80
C LEU A 484 -17.18 -4.33 -25.39
N PRO A 485 -17.93 -3.54 -24.60
CA PRO A 485 -18.42 -2.18 -24.88
C PRO A 485 -17.32 -1.10 -24.91
N TYR A 486 -16.16 -1.37 -24.30
CA TYR A 486 -14.90 -0.62 -24.38
C TYR A 486 -13.75 -1.60 -24.04
N ALA A 487 -12.50 -1.16 -23.96
CA ALA A 487 -11.36 -2.04 -23.72
C ALA A 487 -11.46 -2.79 -22.38
N TRP A 488 -11.24 -4.12 -22.41
CA TRP A 488 -11.37 -4.97 -21.21
C TRP A 488 -10.14 -4.97 -20.31
N ALA A 489 -8.94 -4.92 -20.89
CA ALA A 489 -7.67 -4.92 -20.16
C ALA A 489 -6.63 -3.99 -20.84
N PRO A 490 -5.62 -3.49 -20.10
CA PRO A 490 -4.59 -2.62 -20.64
C PRO A 490 -3.60 -3.39 -21.52
N ASN A 491 -3.57 -3.09 -22.81
CA ASN A 491 -2.39 -3.34 -23.65
C ASN A 491 -1.39 -2.17 -23.57
N ILE A 492 -1.87 -0.96 -23.31
CA ILE A 492 -1.04 0.23 -23.12
C ILE A 492 -0.86 0.46 -21.62
N VAL A 493 0.39 0.44 -21.14
CA VAL A 493 0.75 0.58 -19.73
C VAL A 493 1.73 1.73 -19.52
N ASP A 494 1.73 2.32 -18.32
CA ASP A 494 2.73 3.30 -17.93
C ASP A 494 4.08 2.62 -17.63
N VAL A 495 5.17 3.20 -18.13
CA VAL A 495 6.55 2.94 -17.72
C VAL A 495 7.08 4.23 -17.11
N GLN A 496 7.39 4.22 -15.81
CA GLN A 496 7.85 5.40 -15.10
C GLN A 496 8.93 5.04 -14.07
N MET A 497 9.93 5.91 -14.00
CA MET A 497 10.91 5.91 -12.92
C MET A 497 11.16 7.35 -12.45
N LEU A 498 11.44 7.48 -11.15
CA LEU A 498 11.79 8.73 -10.49
C LEU A 498 13.19 8.60 -9.87
N ARG A 499 13.95 9.69 -9.82
CA ARG A 499 15.30 9.77 -9.26
C ARG A 499 15.40 10.99 -8.34
N VAL A 500 15.99 10.78 -7.16
CA VAL A 500 16.58 11.84 -6.33
C VAL A 500 17.96 11.40 -5.87
N GLY A 501 19.00 12.13 -6.30
CA GLY A 501 20.39 11.77 -5.99
C GLY A 501 20.73 10.34 -6.42
N ASN A 502 21.08 9.49 -5.46
CA ASN A 502 21.37 8.08 -5.65
C ASN A 502 20.16 7.15 -5.37
N LEU A 503 18.99 7.67 -5.05
CA LEU A 503 17.74 6.91 -4.90
C LEU A 503 16.94 6.90 -6.21
N PHE A 504 16.55 5.70 -6.64
CA PHE A 504 15.75 5.43 -7.83
C PHE A 504 14.49 4.65 -7.46
N ILE A 505 13.34 5.13 -7.92
CA ILE A 505 12.02 4.58 -7.63
C ILE A 505 11.42 4.06 -8.93
N ILE A 506 11.20 2.75 -9.00
CA ILE A 506 10.40 2.13 -10.06
C ILE A 506 8.92 2.25 -9.67
N VAL A 507 8.13 2.95 -10.49
CA VAL A 507 6.67 3.00 -10.32
C VAL A 507 6.06 1.87 -11.16
N SER A 508 5.80 0.75 -10.50
CA SER A 508 5.40 -0.49 -11.16
C SER A 508 3.91 -0.50 -11.47
N ALA A 509 3.55 -0.68 -12.74
CA ALA A 509 2.16 -0.88 -13.18
C ALA A 509 1.53 -2.19 -12.66
N PRO A 510 2.22 -3.35 -12.73
CA PRO A 510 1.70 -4.60 -12.16
C PRO A 510 2.06 -4.79 -10.68
N GLU A 511 1.39 -5.74 -10.05
CA GLU A 511 1.79 -6.40 -8.82
C GLU A 511 3.04 -7.26 -9.07
N LEU A 512 4.14 -6.97 -8.39
CA LEU A 512 5.40 -7.71 -8.54
C LEU A 512 5.42 -8.92 -7.60
N THR A 513 5.76 -10.11 -8.11
CA THR A 513 6.17 -11.20 -7.22
C THR A 513 7.50 -10.88 -6.55
N THR A 514 7.81 -11.58 -5.47
CA THR A 514 9.05 -11.44 -4.72
C THR A 514 10.26 -11.52 -5.63
N MET A 515 10.37 -12.57 -6.46
CA MET A 515 11.53 -12.69 -7.36
C MET A 515 11.48 -11.70 -8.53
N SER A 516 10.30 -11.33 -9.02
CA SER A 516 10.16 -10.30 -10.05
C SER A 516 10.68 -8.94 -9.58
N SER A 517 10.32 -8.53 -8.36
CA SER A 517 10.84 -7.32 -7.72
C SER A 517 12.35 -7.37 -7.51
N ARG A 518 12.87 -8.50 -7.01
CA ARG A 518 14.32 -8.71 -6.81
C ARG A 518 15.09 -8.57 -8.12
N ARG A 519 14.64 -9.24 -9.19
CA ARG A 519 15.27 -9.18 -10.51
C ARG A 519 15.22 -7.77 -11.10
N TRP A 520 14.06 -7.11 -11.06
CA TRP A 520 13.92 -5.76 -11.63
C TRP A 520 14.79 -4.73 -10.89
N ARG A 521 14.73 -4.70 -9.55
CA ARG A 521 15.58 -3.79 -8.76
C ARG A 521 17.06 -4.07 -8.99
N LYS A 522 17.46 -5.34 -9.02
CA LYS A 522 18.86 -5.73 -9.25
C LYS A 522 19.34 -5.33 -10.65
N SER A 523 18.57 -5.62 -11.71
CA SER A 523 18.94 -5.26 -13.08
C SER A 523 19.15 -3.75 -13.23
N ILE A 524 18.29 -2.94 -12.63
CA ILE A 524 18.45 -1.48 -12.65
C ILE A 524 19.65 -1.04 -11.82
N SER A 525 19.86 -1.60 -10.64
CA SER A 525 21.02 -1.32 -9.80
C SER A 525 22.34 -1.61 -10.54
N ASP A 526 22.46 -2.80 -11.13
CA ASP A 526 23.66 -3.23 -11.86
C ASP A 526 23.91 -2.33 -13.09
N GLU A 527 22.85 -1.95 -13.81
CA GLU A 527 22.95 -1.07 -14.98
C GLU A 527 23.40 0.35 -14.60
N ILE A 528 22.91 0.90 -13.47
CA ILE A 528 23.36 2.20 -12.95
C ILE A 528 24.86 2.16 -12.62
N GLU A 529 25.29 1.11 -11.91
CA GLU A 529 26.70 0.93 -11.54
C GLU A 529 27.59 0.76 -12.79
N GLY A 530 27.16 -0.05 -13.76
CA GLY A 530 27.91 -0.32 -14.99
C GLY A 530 28.08 0.91 -15.88
N ARG A 531 27.15 1.86 -15.82
CA ARG A 531 27.21 3.13 -16.59
C ARG A 531 28.00 4.23 -15.92
N GLY A 532 28.33 4.09 -14.62
CA GLY A 532 29.08 5.10 -13.87
C GLY A 532 28.33 6.42 -13.70
N GLY A 533 26.99 6.39 -13.65
CA GLY A 533 26.14 7.59 -13.56
C GLY A 533 25.99 8.20 -12.15
N LEU A 534 26.77 7.71 -11.19
CA LEU A 534 26.85 8.19 -9.81
C LEU A 534 28.31 8.50 -9.46
N ASP A 535 28.50 9.38 -8.48
CA ASP A 535 29.83 9.70 -7.97
C ASP A 535 30.59 8.46 -7.46
N SER A 536 31.91 8.49 -7.57
CA SER A 536 32.76 7.37 -7.17
C SER A 536 32.52 6.99 -5.70
N GLY A 537 32.18 5.72 -5.46
CA GLY A 537 31.89 5.18 -4.14
C GLY A 537 30.42 5.32 -3.68
N VAL A 538 29.58 6.02 -4.43
CA VAL A 538 28.14 6.12 -4.16
C VAL A 538 27.41 4.95 -4.82
N LYS A 539 26.66 4.19 -4.02
CA LYS A 539 25.84 3.07 -4.51
C LYS A 539 24.42 3.52 -4.82
N PRO A 540 23.78 2.98 -5.88
CA PRO A 540 22.37 3.23 -6.13
C PRO A 540 21.51 2.56 -5.06
N ILE A 541 20.44 3.24 -4.66
CA ILE A 541 19.36 2.69 -3.86
C ILE A 541 18.18 2.53 -4.80
N VAL A 542 17.77 1.29 -5.08
CA VAL A 542 16.64 1.02 -5.99
C VAL A 542 15.48 0.41 -5.21
N VAL A 543 14.36 1.11 -5.22
CA VAL A 543 13.08 0.64 -4.67
C VAL A 543 12.06 0.47 -5.80
N ALA A 544 11.11 -0.43 -5.60
CA ALA A 544 9.98 -0.61 -6.51
C ALA A 544 8.69 -0.48 -5.70
N GLY A 545 7.77 0.36 -6.17
CA GLY A 545 6.46 0.52 -5.57
C GLY A 545 5.35 0.45 -6.60
N GLY A 546 4.26 -0.21 -6.25
CA GLY A 546 3.14 -0.50 -7.14
C GLY A 546 2.17 -1.50 -6.50
N PRO A 547 0.96 -1.68 -7.06
CA PRO A 547 0.61 -1.31 -8.44
C PRO A 547 0.26 0.17 -8.56
N GLY A 548 0.82 0.81 -9.60
CA GLY A 548 0.73 2.24 -9.78
C GLY A 548 0.45 2.65 -11.22
N ASN A 549 -0.12 3.84 -11.38
CA ASN A 549 -0.48 4.49 -12.65
C ASN A 549 -1.50 3.75 -13.53
N THR A 550 -1.20 2.54 -14.00
CA THR A 550 -2.11 1.65 -14.72
C THR A 550 -2.12 0.32 -14.00
N TYR A 551 -3.29 -0.17 -13.57
CA TYR A 551 -3.38 -1.49 -12.96
C TYR A 551 -3.24 -2.58 -14.04
N ALA A 552 -2.05 -3.16 -14.15
CA ALA A 552 -1.73 -4.20 -15.13
C ALA A 552 -1.76 -5.62 -14.53
N HIS A 553 -2.57 -5.84 -13.49
CA HIS A 553 -2.67 -7.10 -12.76
C HIS A 553 -1.30 -7.54 -12.22
N TYR A 554 -0.81 -8.72 -12.60
CA TYR A 554 0.37 -9.33 -12.00
C TYR A 554 1.55 -9.33 -12.97
N VAL A 555 2.76 -9.45 -12.42
CA VAL A 555 3.93 -9.88 -13.18
C VAL A 555 4.75 -10.86 -12.36
N THR A 556 5.02 -11.99 -12.99
CA THR A 556 5.81 -13.11 -12.47
C THR A 556 7.13 -13.21 -13.22
N THR A 557 8.09 -13.95 -12.68
CA THR A 557 9.24 -14.39 -13.47
C THR A 557 8.79 -15.36 -14.56
N PRO A 558 9.57 -15.57 -15.64
CA PRO A 558 9.25 -16.62 -16.62
C PRO A 558 9.09 -18.01 -16.00
N GLU A 559 9.82 -18.32 -14.94
CA GLU A 559 9.77 -19.61 -14.24
C GLU A 559 8.52 -19.77 -13.38
N GLU A 560 8.13 -18.71 -12.66
CA GLU A 560 6.87 -18.65 -11.92
C GLU A 560 5.66 -18.66 -12.87
N TYR A 561 5.78 -17.99 -14.03
CA TYR A 561 4.75 -17.98 -15.06
C TYR A 561 4.45 -19.39 -15.55
N ASP A 562 5.48 -20.22 -15.78
CA ASP A 562 5.32 -21.59 -16.25
C ASP A 562 4.58 -22.49 -15.24
N ALA A 563 4.55 -22.13 -13.95
CA ALA A 563 3.79 -22.84 -12.94
C ALA A 563 2.27 -22.58 -13.02
N GLN A 564 1.86 -21.48 -13.67
CA GLN A 564 0.46 -21.07 -13.83
C GLN A 564 -0.38 -21.11 -12.54
N ARG A 565 0.19 -20.70 -11.40
CA ARG A 565 -0.61 -20.30 -10.23
C ARG A 565 -1.37 -18.98 -10.51
N TYR A 566 -2.17 -18.49 -9.57
CA TYR A 566 -3.01 -17.30 -9.77
C TYR A 566 -2.23 -16.12 -10.36
N GLU A 567 -1.05 -15.82 -9.81
CA GLU A 567 -0.19 -14.73 -10.28
C GLU A 567 0.27 -14.96 -11.73
N GLY A 568 0.66 -16.20 -12.09
CA GLY A 568 1.06 -16.56 -13.46
C GLY A 568 -0.10 -16.53 -14.45
N GLY A 569 -1.30 -16.94 -14.02
CA GLY A 569 -2.55 -16.80 -14.78
C GLY A 569 -2.92 -15.33 -15.02
N SER A 570 -2.53 -14.46 -14.09
CA SER A 570 -2.81 -13.03 -14.09
C SER A 570 -1.67 -12.15 -14.63
N THR A 571 -0.54 -12.74 -15.04
CA THR A 571 0.54 -12.06 -15.80
C THR A 571 0.07 -11.85 -17.24
N ILE A 572 -0.67 -10.76 -17.48
CA ILE A 572 -1.53 -10.62 -18.65
C ILE A 572 -0.77 -10.52 -19.99
N HIS A 573 0.45 -9.98 -20.02
CA HIS A 573 1.23 -9.79 -21.27
C HIS A 573 2.15 -10.97 -21.62
N GLY A 574 1.93 -12.14 -21.00
CA GLY A 574 2.64 -13.37 -21.32
C GLY A 574 3.95 -13.59 -20.55
N ARG A 575 4.62 -14.71 -20.88
CA ARG A 575 5.79 -15.22 -20.16
C ARG A 575 6.94 -14.22 -19.99
N HIS A 576 7.13 -13.32 -20.95
CA HIS A 576 8.21 -12.34 -20.98
C HIS A 576 7.80 -10.94 -20.51
N SER A 577 6.70 -10.83 -19.75
CA SER A 577 6.21 -9.55 -19.21
C SER A 577 7.27 -8.86 -18.34
N LEU A 578 7.88 -9.57 -17.39
CA LEU A 578 8.93 -9.03 -16.52
C LEU A 578 10.13 -8.53 -17.33
N ASP A 579 10.58 -9.35 -18.28
CA ASP A 579 11.74 -9.04 -19.12
C ASP A 579 11.52 -7.75 -19.93
N ALA A 580 10.29 -7.54 -20.43
CA ALA A 580 9.92 -6.33 -21.15
C ALA A 580 9.96 -5.08 -20.25
N TYR A 581 9.42 -5.16 -19.03
CA TYR A 581 9.49 -4.07 -18.07
C TYR A 581 10.92 -3.69 -17.70
N ILE A 582 11.79 -4.68 -17.46
CA ILE A 582 13.23 -4.47 -17.22
C ILE A 582 13.87 -3.82 -18.45
N ASN A 583 13.62 -4.34 -19.66
CA ASN A 583 14.19 -3.80 -20.89
C ASN A 583 13.79 -2.32 -21.11
N LEU A 584 12.51 -1.98 -20.94
CA LEU A 584 12.00 -0.62 -21.14
C LEU A 584 12.60 0.36 -20.12
N THR A 585 12.67 -0.04 -18.85
CA THR A 585 13.26 0.81 -17.80
C THR A 585 14.77 0.99 -17.97
N SER A 586 15.51 -0.06 -18.32
CA SER A 586 16.94 0.04 -18.64
C SER A 586 17.22 0.91 -19.88
N THR A 587 16.38 0.82 -20.90
CA THR A 587 16.51 1.62 -22.15
C THR A 587 16.51 3.13 -21.87
N TYR A 588 15.71 3.58 -20.91
CA TYR A 588 15.53 4.99 -20.59
C TYR A 588 16.40 5.48 -19.42
N LEU A 589 17.19 4.60 -18.82
CA LEU A 589 17.96 4.91 -17.62
C LEU A 589 18.98 6.04 -17.84
N GLY A 590 19.59 6.12 -19.02
CA GLY A 590 20.56 7.16 -19.34
C GLY A 590 20.00 8.59 -19.23
N TYR A 591 18.69 8.78 -19.42
CA TYR A 591 18.02 10.06 -19.19
C TYR A 591 18.03 10.43 -17.70
N LEU A 592 17.71 9.48 -16.82
CA LEU A 592 17.78 9.71 -15.37
C LEU A 592 19.21 9.92 -14.91
N LEU A 593 20.20 9.31 -15.56
CA LEU A 593 21.61 9.47 -15.26
C LEU A 593 22.22 10.79 -15.78
N GLY A 594 21.48 11.58 -16.56
CA GLY A 594 21.98 12.83 -17.13
C GLY A 594 23.07 12.63 -18.19
N GLU A 595 23.08 11.48 -18.86
CA GLU A 595 24.06 11.20 -19.91
C GLU A 595 23.89 12.18 -21.09
N LYS A 596 25.01 12.71 -21.61
CA LYS A 596 25.05 13.80 -22.59
C LYS A 596 24.19 13.57 -23.86
N ASP A 597 24.11 12.33 -24.33
CA ASP A 597 23.38 11.97 -25.55
C ASP A 597 22.02 11.30 -25.28
N SER A 598 21.67 11.13 -23.99
CA SER A 598 20.39 10.56 -23.59
C SER A 598 19.28 11.60 -23.68
N LYS A 599 18.11 11.17 -24.18
CA LYS A 599 16.92 12.02 -24.32
C LYS A 599 15.81 11.50 -23.44
N LYS A 600 14.93 12.42 -23.05
CA LYS A 600 13.67 12.07 -22.41
C LYS A 600 12.93 11.02 -23.25
N PRO A 601 12.38 9.96 -22.64
CA PRO A 601 11.59 8.96 -23.34
C PRO A 601 10.42 9.59 -24.12
N PRO A 602 10.02 9.00 -25.26
CA PRO A 602 8.83 9.45 -25.95
C PRO A 602 7.58 9.20 -25.09
N THR A 603 6.56 10.06 -25.22
CA THR A 603 5.28 9.87 -24.50
C THR A 603 4.62 8.53 -24.82
N GLY A 604 4.83 7.98 -26.02
CA GLY A 604 4.23 6.72 -26.46
C GLY A 604 2.76 6.85 -26.89
N PRO A 605 2.08 5.73 -27.19
CA PRO A 605 0.67 5.74 -27.59
C PRO A 605 -0.23 6.12 -26.41
N ALA A 606 -1.28 6.90 -26.65
CA ALA A 606 -2.24 7.23 -25.60
C ALA A 606 -3.06 6.00 -25.18
N ALA A 607 -3.09 5.69 -23.88
CA ALA A 607 -4.05 4.71 -23.34
C ALA A 607 -5.50 5.17 -23.59
N PRO A 608 -6.47 4.25 -23.80
CA PRO A 608 -7.88 4.63 -23.93
C PRO A 608 -8.39 5.34 -22.67
N ASP A 609 -9.27 6.32 -22.86
CA ASP A 609 -10.01 6.97 -21.78
C ASP A 609 -11.47 6.49 -21.81
N ASN A 610 -11.80 5.59 -20.89
CA ASN A 610 -13.14 5.00 -20.82
C ASN A 610 -14.01 5.67 -19.74
N ARG A 611 -13.56 6.74 -19.08
CA ARG A 611 -14.30 7.36 -17.96
C ARG A 611 -15.73 7.77 -18.34
N LYS A 612 -15.90 8.28 -19.57
CA LYS A 612 -17.20 8.75 -20.10
C LYS A 612 -18.04 7.64 -20.74
N ASN A 613 -17.42 6.51 -21.11
CA ASN A 613 -18.06 5.40 -21.81
C ASN A 613 -18.32 4.20 -20.88
N SER A 614 -17.83 4.27 -19.63
CA SER A 614 -17.95 3.18 -18.67
C SER A 614 -19.41 2.96 -18.30
N ILE A 615 -19.80 1.69 -18.24
CA ILE A 615 -21.12 1.30 -17.75
C ILE A 615 -21.15 1.57 -16.24
N SER A 616 -22.32 1.93 -15.72
CA SER A 616 -22.60 2.01 -14.28
C SER A 616 -23.96 1.39 -14.00
N LEU A 617 -23.98 0.26 -13.29
CA LEU A 617 -25.20 -0.43 -12.87
C LEU A 617 -25.53 -0.17 -11.39
N VAL A 618 -24.68 0.59 -10.69
CA VAL A 618 -24.90 1.01 -9.32
C VAL A 618 -25.90 2.16 -9.31
N THR A 619 -27.10 1.92 -8.78
CA THR A 619 -28.11 2.97 -8.62
C THR A 619 -27.66 4.01 -7.61
N GLY A 620 -27.91 5.30 -7.89
CA GLY A 620 -27.77 6.37 -6.90
C GLY A 620 -28.79 6.27 -5.76
N VAL A 621 -28.66 7.14 -4.76
CA VAL A 621 -29.69 7.26 -3.72
C VAL A 621 -30.96 7.85 -4.33
N VAL A 622 -32.08 7.13 -4.26
CA VAL A 622 -33.36 7.63 -4.76
C VAL A 622 -33.93 8.66 -3.77
N TYR A 623 -34.17 8.23 -2.53
CA TYR A 623 -34.59 9.05 -1.39
C TYR A 623 -34.40 8.31 -0.08
N ASP A 624 -34.56 9.03 1.03
CA ASP A 624 -34.58 8.48 2.39
C ASP A 624 -35.88 8.89 3.10
N ASN A 625 -36.45 8.00 3.90
CA ASN A 625 -37.50 8.34 4.85
C ASN A 625 -37.18 7.76 6.24
N PRO A 626 -37.44 8.50 7.32
CA PRO A 626 -37.44 7.89 8.64
C PRO A 626 -38.61 6.91 8.73
N LYS A 627 -38.54 5.94 9.65
CA LYS A 627 -39.70 5.09 9.96
C LYS A 627 -40.87 5.97 10.43
N ALA A 628 -42.10 5.51 10.16
CA ALA A 628 -43.31 6.22 10.57
C ALA A 628 -43.28 6.54 12.08
N GLY A 629 -43.51 7.81 12.42
CA GLY A 629 -43.47 8.29 13.81
C GLY A 629 -42.09 8.65 14.36
N THR A 630 -41.03 8.54 13.56
CA THR A 630 -39.65 8.92 13.95
C THR A 630 -39.09 10.02 13.05
N LYS A 631 -37.98 10.63 13.47
CA LYS A 631 -37.20 11.62 12.71
C LYS A 631 -35.77 11.11 12.52
N PHE A 632 -35.11 11.58 11.48
CA PHE A 632 -33.67 11.33 11.29
C PHE A 632 -32.87 11.81 12.51
N GLY A 633 -31.98 10.96 13.01
CA GLY A 633 -31.19 11.21 14.21
C GLY A 633 -31.86 10.78 15.53
N ASP A 634 -33.13 10.39 15.53
CA ASP A 634 -33.76 9.80 16.72
C ASP A 634 -33.04 8.52 17.14
N ILE A 635 -32.92 8.30 18.45
CA ILE A 635 -32.34 7.08 19.02
C ILE A 635 -33.33 5.92 18.85
N ILE A 636 -32.88 4.84 18.22
CA ILE A 636 -33.58 3.54 18.17
C ILE A 636 -33.19 2.70 19.39
N LYS A 637 -31.89 2.65 19.70
CA LYS A 637 -31.34 1.95 20.85
C LYS A 637 -30.25 2.81 21.47
N ASP A 638 -30.47 3.24 22.71
CA ASP A 638 -29.49 4.06 23.43
C ASP A 638 -28.38 3.19 24.04
N VAL A 639 -27.35 3.83 24.60
CA VAL A 639 -26.29 3.15 25.34
C VAL A 639 -26.88 2.30 26.47
N ALA A 640 -26.37 1.07 26.60
CA ALA A 640 -26.99 0.06 27.47
C ALA A 640 -26.85 0.35 28.98
N LYS A 641 -25.89 1.21 29.36
CA LYS A 641 -25.52 1.51 30.75
C LYS A 641 -25.11 2.98 30.85
N SER A 642 -25.14 3.53 32.06
CA SER A 642 -24.57 4.84 32.37
C SER A 642 -23.10 4.80 32.77
N LYS A 643 -22.53 3.61 33.00
CA LYS A 643 -21.12 3.41 33.36
C LYS A 643 -20.54 2.21 32.62
N PHE A 644 -19.34 2.38 32.08
CA PHE A 644 -18.57 1.39 31.35
C PHE A 644 -17.14 1.34 31.89
N LYS A 645 -16.50 0.20 31.71
CA LYS A 645 -15.06 0.05 31.94
C LYS A 645 -14.34 0.10 30.60
N VAL A 646 -13.07 0.53 30.65
CA VAL A 646 -12.15 0.30 29.54
C VAL A 646 -12.17 -1.19 29.14
N GLY A 647 -12.29 -1.45 27.84
CA GLY A 647 -12.46 -2.78 27.26
C GLY A 647 -13.92 -3.12 26.92
N ASP A 648 -14.90 -2.37 27.43
CA ASP A 648 -16.29 -2.49 26.99
C ASP A 648 -16.48 -1.91 25.57
N THR A 649 -17.41 -2.49 24.81
CA THR A 649 -17.91 -1.91 23.56
C THR A 649 -19.20 -1.14 23.83
N ILE A 650 -19.23 0.14 23.43
CA ILE A 650 -20.31 1.09 23.74
C ILE A 650 -21.05 1.43 22.46
N ASN A 651 -22.35 1.07 22.40
CA ASN A 651 -23.13 1.14 21.17
C ASN A 651 -24.35 2.04 21.31
N ALA A 652 -24.68 2.76 20.24
CA ALA A 652 -25.97 3.43 20.05
C ALA A 652 -26.45 3.26 18.61
N THR A 653 -27.77 3.14 18.42
CA THR A 653 -28.40 3.01 17.11
C THR A 653 -29.33 4.19 16.87
N PHE A 654 -29.24 4.79 15.68
CA PHE A 654 -30.00 5.97 15.27
C PHE A 654 -30.83 5.69 14.01
N VAL A 655 -31.95 6.41 13.88
CA VAL A 655 -32.65 6.52 12.59
C VAL A 655 -31.71 7.23 11.61
N GLY A 656 -31.32 6.51 10.56
CA GLY A 656 -30.27 6.91 9.63
C GLY A 656 -30.79 7.28 8.25
N ALA A 657 -29.91 7.85 7.44
CA ALA A 657 -30.07 8.05 6.00
C ALA A 657 -28.86 7.45 5.26
N ASN A 658 -28.96 7.28 3.94
CA ASN A 658 -27.86 6.72 3.16
C ASN A 658 -26.62 7.65 3.18
N PRO A 659 -25.44 7.19 3.67
CA PRO A 659 -24.23 8.01 3.72
C PRO A 659 -23.72 8.44 2.33
N ARG A 660 -24.21 7.82 1.24
CA ARG A 660 -23.90 8.27 -0.14
C ARG A 660 -24.47 9.64 -0.48
N ASN A 661 -25.40 10.19 0.31
CA ASN A 661 -25.85 11.57 0.13
C ASN A 661 -24.74 12.59 0.38
N ASN A 662 -23.79 12.29 1.25
CA ASN A 662 -22.65 13.13 1.55
C ASN A 662 -21.52 12.27 2.09
N LEU A 663 -20.41 12.16 1.34
CA LEU A 663 -19.25 11.37 1.73
C LEU A 663 -18.55 11.88 3.00
N ARG A 664 -18.85 13.14 3.37
CA ARG A 664 -18.23 13.85 4.50
C ARG A 664 -16.70 13.83 4.42
N LEU A 665 -16.16 14.01 3.21
CA LEU A 665 -14.71 14.14 2.98
C LEU A 665 -14.15 15.27 3.84
N GLU A 666 -13.01 15.05 4.48
CA GLU A 666 -12.38 15.99 5.43
C GLU A 666 -13.29 16.33 6.64
N SER A 667 -14.24 15.42 6.94
CA SER A 667 -15.17 15.50 8.06
C SER A 667 -15.43 14.08 8.59
N THR A 668 -16.51 13.90 9.35
CA THR A 668 -16.81 12.62 10.02
C THR A 668 -18.31 12.34 10.07
N TYR A 669 -18.71 11.07 9.95
CA TYR A 669 -20.06 10.58 10.20
C TYR A 669 -20.34 10.45 11.69
N VAL A 670 -19.35 10.09 12.50
CA VAL A 670 -19.54 9.77 13.93
C VAL A 670 -18.40 10.29 14.79
N VAL A 671 -18.74 10.72 16.00
CA VAL A 671 -17.74 11.17 16.97
C VAL A 671 -18.06 10.66 18.37
N VAL A 672 -17.00 10.47 19.15
CA VAL A 672 -17.10 10.42 20.61
C VAL A 672 -16.79 11.81 21.13
N GLU A 673 -17.70 12.37 21.92
CA GLU A 673 -17.49 13.63 22.61
C GLU A 673 -17.25 13.39 24.10
N LYS A 674 -16.21 14.01 24.67
CA LYS A 674 -15.96 14.05 26.12
C LYS A 674 -16.52 15.35 26.70
N LYS A 675 -17.11 15.26 27.88
CA LYS A 675 -17.57 16.43 28.64
C LYS A 675 -16.40 17.05 29.40
N ASP A 676 -16.18 18.34 29.18
CA ASP A 676 -15.25 19.19 29.93
C ASP A 676 -16.01 20.39 30.51
N GLY A 677 -16.27 20.34 31.82
CA GLY A 677 -17.19 21.27 32.47
C GLY A 677 -18.61 21.22 31.87
N SER A 678 -19.02 22.31 31.22
CA SER A 678 -20.30 22.40 30.49
C SER A 678 -20.18 22.17 28.99
N LYS A 679 -18.96 22.03 28.46
CA LYS A 679 -18.67 21.88 27.03
C LYS A 679 -18.49 20.41 26.65
N TRP A 680 -18.79 20.10 25.39
CA TRP A 680 -18.50 18.81 24.78
C TRP A 680 -17.38 18.99 23.76
N THR A 681 -16.32 18.21 23.86
CA THR A 681 -15.17 18.23 22.95
C THR A 681 -15.06 16.90 22.23
N GLN A 682 -14.83 16.94 20.92
CA GLN A 682 -14.59 15.73 20.13
C GLN A 682 -13.24 15.12 20.53
N VAL A 683 -13.24 13.82 20.83
CA VAL A 683 -12.03 13.08 21.23
C VAL A 683 -11.77 11.85 20.36
N ARG A 684 -12.77 11.45 19.56
CA ARG A 684 -12.66 10.44 18.51
C ARG A 684 -13.50 10.83 17.29
N THR A 685 -13.06 10.42 16.11
CA THR A 685 -13.77 10.54 14.83
C THR A 685 -13.82 9.17 14.13
N ASP A 686 -14.48 9.09 12.96
CA ASP A 686 -14.47 7.89 12.12
C ASP A 686 -13.12 7.64 11.39
N ASP A 687 -12.10 8.44 11.71
CA ASP A 687 -10.69 8.15 11.40
C ASP A 687 -10.08 7.13 12.36
N ASP A 688 -10.64 7.04 13.58
CA ASP A 688 -10.11 6.21 14.65
C ASP A 688 -10.63 4.77 14.54
N TRP A 689 -9.71 3.81 14.48
CA TRP A 689 -10.02 2.38 14.31
C TRP A 689 -11.02 1.81 15.33
N ASP A 690 -11.06 2.40 16.52
CA ASP A 690 -11.91 2.01 17.64
C ASP A 690 -13.35 2.54 17.54
N LEU A 691 -13.65 3.44 16.60
CA LEU A 691 -14.98 4.00 16.38
C LEU A 691 -15.57 3.55 15.04
N VAL A 692 -16.50 2.61 15.10
CA VAL A 692 -17.10 1.98 13.93
C VAL A 692 -18.43 2.63 13.58
N PHE A 693 -18.61 2.97 12.31
CA PHE A 693 -19.87 3.41 11.73
C PHE A 693 -20.44 2.32 10.84
N GLU A 694 -21.61 1.80 11.16
CA GLU A 694 -22.32 0.82 10.33
C GLU A 694 -23.69 1.36 9.93
N TRP A 695 -24.09 1.08 8.71
CA TRP A 695 -25.35 1.49 8.14
C TRP A 695 -26.10 0.28 7.61
N LYS A 696 -27.40 0.26 7.83
CA LYS A 696 -28.27 -0.84 7.41
C LYS A 696 -29.54 -0.31 6.77
N ARG A 697 -29.81 -0.77 5.54
CA ARG A 697 -31.12 -0.62 4.90
C ARG A 697 -32.15 -1.45 5.67
N LEU A 698 -33.28 -0.85 6.01
CA LEU A 698 -34.39 -1.54 6.65
C LEU A 698 -35.51 -1.85 5.66
N ASP A 699 -35.81 -0.89 4.78
CA ASP A 699 -36.82 -1.07 3.73
C ASP A 699 -36.39 -0.29 2.48
N GLY A 700 -36.19 -1.00 1.36
CA GLY A 700 -35.78 -0.40 0.09
C GLY A 700 -36.89 0.38 -0.62
N LEU A 701 -38.15 0.01 -0.43
CA LEU A 701 -39.30 0.70 -1.03
C LEU A 701 -39.64 1.96 -0.25
N LEU A 702 -39.65 1.87 1.08
CA LEU A 702 -39.91 3.03 1.94
C LEU A 702 -38.67 3.93 2.09
N GLY A 703 -37.47 3.43 1.77
CA GLY A 703 -36.21 4.18 1.87
C GLY A 703 -35.75 4.38 3.31
N SER A 704 -36.13 3.50 4.23
CA SER A 704 -35.74 3.63 5.65
C SER A 704 -34.44 2.90 5.96
N SER A 705 -33.64 3.46 6.87
CA SER A 705 -32.37 2.91 7.31
C SER A 705 -32.04 3.25 8.76
N GLU A 706 -31.10 2.52 9.34
CA GLU A 706 -30.53 2.80 10.65
C GLU A 706 -29.00 2.84 10.58
N VAL A 707 -28.41 3.55 11.55
CA VAL A 707 -26.97 3.62 11.76
C VAL A 707 -26.64 3.06 13.12
N HIS A 708 -25.69 2.14 13.19
CA HIS A 708 -25.11 1.63 14.43
C HIS A 708 -23.74 2.29 14.60
N VAL A 709 -23.53 2.90 15.76
CA VAL A 709 -22.25 3.48 16.15
C VAL A 709 -21.71 2.64 17.28
N SER A 710 -20.50 2.12 17.13
CA SER A 710 -19.86 1.24 18.10
C SER A 710 -18.49 1.80 18.48
N TRP A 711 -18.28 2.10 19.75
CA TRP A 711 -16.96 2.50 20.29
C TRP A 711 -16.35 1.34 21.07
N GLU A 712 -15.31 0.74 20.50
CA GLU A 712 -14.58 -0.42 21.00
C GLU A 712 -13.39 0.01 21.88
N THR A 713 -13.63 0.28 23.17
CA THR A 713 -12.63 0.94 24.04
C THR A 713 -11.38 0.09 24.40
N GLY A 714 -11.29 -1.12 23.85
CA GLY A 714 -10.16 -2.05 24.05
C GLY A 714 -8.92 -1.78 23.20
N TRP A 715 -9.03 -0.99 22.11
CA TRP A 715 -7.91 -0.70 21.20
C TRP A 715 -7.05 0.47 21.68
N GLN A 716 -6.26 0.25 22.72
CA GLN A 716 -5.55 1.35 23.39
C GLN A 716 -4.18 1.70 22.81
N ASP A 717 -3.65 0.90 21.86
CA ASP A 717 -2.29 1.12 21.35
C ASP A 717 -2.15 2.47 20.63
N ALA A 718 -3.20 2.96 19.96
CA ALA A 718 -3.17 4.23 19.24
C ALA A 718 -3.51 5.43 20.12
N LYS A 719 -4.60 5.33 20.90
CA LYS A 719 -5.14 6.43 21.68
C LYS A 719 -5.73 5.93 23.00
N ALA A 720 -5.26 6.51 24.11
CA ALA A 720 -5.76 6.20 25.45
C ALA A 720 -7.24 6.59 25.62
N VAL A 721 -7.94 5.86 26.50
CA VAL A 721 -9.33 6.12 26.88
C VAL A 721 -9.37 6.58 28.34
N PRO A 722 -9.22 7.88 28.63
CA PRO A 722 -9.23 8.38 30.00
C PRO A 722 -10.63 8.26 30.63
N ALA A 723 -10.69 8.26 31.96
CA ALA A 723 -11.96 8.36 32.66
C ALA A 723 -12.67 9.69 32.36
N GLY A 724 -13.99 9.67 32.42
CA GLY A 724 -14.82 10.86 32.22
C GLY A 724 -16.21 10.54 31.67
N THR A 725 -16.98 11.60 31.44
CA THR A 725 -18.32 11.50 30.84
C THR A 725 -18.25 11.72 29.34
N TYR A 726 -18.89 10.84 28.58
CA TYR A 726 -18.87 10.76 27.13
C TYR A 726 -20.28 10.69 26.54
N ARG A 727 -20.40 10.94 25.24
CA ARG A 727 -21.57 10.60 24.42
C ARG A 727 -21.16 10.27 22.99
N LEU A 728 -21.99 9.51 22.29
CA LEU A 728 -21.86 9.23 20.86
C LEU A 728 -22.72 10.23 20.07
N SER A 729 -22.17 10.80 19.01
CA SER A 729 -22.88 11.70 18.10
C SER A 729 -22.75 11.21 16.66
N TYR A 730 -23.87 11.20 15.94
CA TYR A 730 -23.99 10.82 14.53
C TYR A 730 -24.42 12.03 13.69
N TYR A 731 -23.71 12.27 12.59
CA TYR A 731 -24.00 13.30 11.59
C TYR A 731 -24.41 12.64 10.28
N GLY A 732 -25.65 12.85 9.87
CA GLY A 732 -26.20 12.27 8.64
C GLY A 732 -26.78 13.33 7.71
N ASP A 733 -26.96 12.93 6.44
CA ASP A 733 -27.53 13.76 5.39
C ASP A 733 -28.63 12.96 4.68
N SER A 734 -29.86 13.49 4.65
CA SER A 734 -31.04 12.80 4.12
C SER A 734 -31.52 13.41 2.81
N LYS A 735 -31.95 12.58 1.86
CA LYS A 735 -32.47 13.02 0.55
C LYS A 735 -34.00 12.97 0.50
N ALA A 736 -34.63 14.12 0.30
CA ALA A 736 -36.09 14.23 0.25
C ALA A 736 -36.70 13.54 -1.00
N PRO A 737 -37.81 12.76 -0.87
CA PRO A 737 -38.41 11.97 -1.95
C PRO A 737 -38.78 12.70 -3.25
N ILE A 738 -39.30 13.92 -3.16
CA ILE A 738 -39.85 14.64 -4.32
C ILE A 738 -38.86 15.68 -4.85
N THR A 739 -38.23 16.45 -3.96
CA THR A 739 -37.34 17.56 -4.34
C THR A 739 -35.90 17.12 -4.58
N GLY A 740 -35.52 15.93 -4.10
CA GLY A 740 -34.13 15.47 -4.10
C GLY A 740 -33.20 16.31 -3.22
N LYS A 741 -33.72 17.27 -2.44
CA LYS A 741 -32.92 18.14 -1.57
C LYS A 741 -32.26 17.32 -0.47
N ILE A 742 -30.95 17.52 -0.29
CA ILE A 742 -30.18 16.90 0.78
C ILE A 742 -30.15 17.84 1.99
N THR A 743 -30.46 17.33 3.18
CA THR A 743 -30.47 18.09 4.44
C THR A 743 -29.76 17.33 5.55
N GLY A 744 -28.80 18.01 6.19
CA GLY A 744 -28.07 17.49 7.33
C GLY A 744 -28.89 17.42 8.61
N PHE A 745 -28.61 16.42 9.45
CA PHE A 745 -29.22 16.22 10.76
C PHE A 745 -28.20 15.65 11.75
N THR A 746 -28.56 15.58 13.03
CA THR A 746 -27.68 15.05 14.08
C THR A 746 -28.46 14.19 15.05
N GLY A 747 -27.94 13.00 15.35
CA GLY A 747 -28.37 12.14 16.45
C GLY A 747 -27.34 12.14 17.58
N ARG A 748 -27.78 12.04 18.83
CA ARG A 748 -26.88 11.95 20.00
C ARG A 748 -27.40 10.94 20.99
N SER A 749 -26.53 10.11 21.53
CA SER A 749 -26.88 9.18 22.62
C SER A 749 -27.10 9.92 23.95
N SER A 750 -27.64 9.22 24.94
CA SER A 750 -27.47 9.62 26.34
C SER A 750 -25.99 9.65 26.72
N SER A 751 -25.64 10.47 27.72
CA SER A 751 -24.28 10.50 28.26
C SER A 751 -24.00 9.30 29.16
N PHE A 752 -22.77 8.82 29.16
CA PHE A 752 -22.29 7.72 29.99
C PHE A 752 -20.88 8.01 30.52
N ASP A 753 -20.50 7.36 31.62
CA ASP A 753 -19.16 7.50 32.21
C ASP A 753 -18.28 6.30 31.85
N ILE A 754 -17.00 6.56 31.62
CA ILE A 754 -15.93 5.56 31.67
C ILE A 754 -15.22 5.71 33.00
N VAL A 755 -15.12 4.61 33.75
CA VAL A 755 -14.57 4.55 35.12
C VAL A 755 -13.38 3.61 35.26
#